data_AF-A0A9W7CKX6-F1
#
_entry.id   AF-A0A9W7CKX6-F1
#
_cell.length_a   1.000
_cell.length_b   1.000
_cell.length_c   1.000
_cell.angle_alpha   90.00
_cell.angle_beta   90.00
_cell.angle_gamma   90.00
#
_symmetry.space_group_name_H-M   'P 1'
#
loop_
_entity.id
_entity.type
_entity.pdbx_description
1 polymer ?
#
loop_
_entity_poly.entity_id
_entity_poly.type
_entity_poly.pdbx_seq_one_letter_code
_entity_poly.pdbx_strand_id
1 'polypeptide(L)'
;MPITTALQNAREHRGELYAFAKRNGLNVRWKMKTQMMESIVAPFKQAKASKIATAFKKAKLSTDKSYLDAINQTSGKVDVSLSPFNRIRKQIVSPADKKLLIHIKGSDGRIVNASNFRLMGRVPGKEVKLGQAVFRAFNSKTREYYDVKKFNVIYFDFETLVIDNVHVPYCVSYCISKFNEKAPSSQIFSETRNIYGFGCGKKFLEALPSNSKNLLWAYNAGFDARFLLKHMSYSSKDNNMIDCGSKIMQAHGFYKKREIVIKDAMSFLAGGLARLPNMFKDASSSLSLEKECFPHALTNESNFRSLWPLEYLDSYESKDTLIDNATKIGAIIDGRLNCEIWRASDGQRNGKYYLKHKLADFDAVSLYPSAMSELPGYVRGKGKLFKDSIPSDADYYAARVRFDSIDIKRHFPLLSFYENGSRNFTNDIIGRTMIVGKQALEDIVHFQGATYSVIEGIYWNEGFNDQIIKTISKMFNARLKYKAESNPLQEVLKLMMNSSYGKLLMKPIVKKKVFVSGGEKKIDEYTRKNIHRMISRTPISDNLALFEEHKALSQHFSPVHLGIQILDSSKHIMNRVMCLAEDINARIWYQDTDSMDIDYDSVQRLADAYRDLYSKELISKQMGQFHVDFDLAGSKGNIYARESFILGKKRYLDVLACDGNNATGLHIRMKSIPSKLLEGDAYATYMKLFNGQSVSFDLTELCSININSKTQSVSKRTSFIGADKLYRKAKAFDKNITKKQVSTWAKSQKHIQQFSSRSKRFPLFKIASNNPNEWQMDLAFWEKQPILISVNINSRIGFAKVLNNKRAETVLKAIEDFVGKNEVSAIFSDNGSEFINKSVESFFDEHSISHGNSIAGDHTVLGKIDRFIRTIKSKLTKMKQIIRFKKLTQSILNEAIANYNNTHHSAINATPSEMRGKVMLDDVEYKKRLVKRLITTSHQGR
;
A
#
# COMPACT_ATOMS: atom_id res chain seq x y z
N MET A 1 -17.72 63.17 -25.73
CA MET A 1 -17.28 61.94 -26.43
C MET A 1 -16.42 61.11 -25.48
N PRO A 2 -16.70 59.82 -25.28
CA PRO A 2 -15.84 58.94 -24.49
C PRO A 2 -14.51 58.69 -25.22
N ILE A 3 -13.40 58.71 -24.49
CA ILE A 3 -12.07 58.40 -25.03
C ILE A 3 -12.02 56.89 -25.27
N THR A 4 -11.71 56.47 -26.50
CA THR A 4 -11.64 55.04 -26.84
C THR A 4 -10.47 54.36 -26.12
N THR A 5 -10.62 53.09 -25.75
CA THR A 5 -9.59 52.30 -25.06
C THR A 5 -8.25 52.30 -25.82
N ALA A 6 -8.30 52.29 -27.16
CA ALA A 6 -7.11 52.42 -28.00
C ALA A 6 -6.35 53.74 -27.76
N LEU A 7 -7.05 54.86 -27.51
CA LEU A 7 -6.45 56.16 -27.24
C LEU A 7 -5.89 56.26 -25.81
N GLN A 8 -6.50 55.57 -24.85
CA GLN A 8 -5.95 55.38 -23.50
C GLN A 8 -4.63 54.59 -23.55
N ASN A 9 -4.64 53.41 -24.18
CA ASN A 9 -3.46 52.56 -24.34
C ASN A 9 -2.31 53.30 -25.07
N ALA A 10 -2.64 54.09 -26.09
CA ALA A 10 -1.65 54.92 -26.81
C ALA A 10 -1.04 56.04 -25.95
N ARG A 11 -1.81 56.61 -24.99
CA ARG A 11 -1.31 57.58 -24.01
C ARG A 11 -0.41 56.92 -22.97
N GLU A 12 -0.78 55.74 -22.47
CA GLU A 12 0.01 54.98 -21.49
C GLU A 12 1.35 54.53 -22.09
N HIS A 13 1.34 53.89 -23.26
CA HIS A 13 2.56 53.48 -23.98
C HIS A 13 3.53 54.66 -24.18
N ARG A 14 3.02 55.82 -24.61
CA ARG A 14 3.81 57.04 -24.76
C ARG A 14 4.39 57.53 -23.41
N GLY A 15 3.61 57.46 -22.34
CA GLY A 15 4.02 57.77 -20.96
C GLY A 15 5.17 56.89 -20.47
N GLU A 16 5.02 55.57 -20.59
CA GLU A 16 6.04 54.59 -20.24
C GLU A 16 7.34 54.81 -21.01
N LEU A 17 7.24 55.11 -22.31
CA LEU A 17 8.40 55.27 -23.18
C LEU A 17 9.23 56.51 -22.82
N TYR A 18 8.57 57.62 -22.48
CA TYR A 18 9.22 58.82 -21.96
C TYR A 18 9.82 58.59 -20.56
N ALA A 19 9.09 57.93 -19.66
CA ALA A 19 9.55 57.61 -18.32
C ALA A 19 10.73 56.62 -18.32
N PHE A 20 10.77 55.68 -19.27
CA PHE A 20 11.92 54.80 -19.51
C PHE A 20 13.14 55.61 -19.98
N ALA A 21 12.94 56.47 -20.97
CA ALA A 21 14.00 57.28 -21.55
C ALA A 21 14.64 58.23 -20.52
N LYS A 22 13.83 58.96 -19.75
CA LYS A 22 14.30 59.85 -18.68
C LYS A 22 15.05 59.09 -17.57
N ARG A 23 14.54 57.94 -17.12
CA ARG A 23 15.24 57.09 -16.13
C ARG A 23 16.59 56.55 -16.60
N ASN A 24 16.85 56.50 -17.91
CA ASN A 24 18.10 56.03 -18.48
C ASN A 24 18.94 57.18 -19.11
N GLY A 25 18.66 58.44 -18.75
CA GLY A 25 19.44 59.60 -19.19
C GLY A 25 19.31 59.98 -20.67
N LEU A 26 18.35 59.39 -21.39
CA LEU A 26 18.17 59.64 -22.82
C LEU A 26 17.50 61.00 -23.06
N ASN A 27 18.03 61.77 -24.03
CA ASN A 27 17.61 63.13 -24.30
C ASN A 27 16.31 63.22 -25.11
N VAL A 28 15.21 62.76 -24.50
CA VAL A 28 13.85 62.94 -25.00
C VAL A 28 13.15 64.12 -24.32
N ARG A 29 12.20 64.74 -25.02
CA ARG A 29 11.28 65.77 -24.49
C ARG A 29 9.85 65.30 -24.70
N TRP A 30 8.95 65.53 -23.74
CA TRP A 30 7.56 65.02 -23.78
C TRP A 30 6.76 65.49 -25.01
N LYS A 31 7.19 66.58 -25.67
CA LYS A 31 6.60 67.10 -26.91
C LYS A 31 7.03 66.35 -28.18
N MET A 32 8.04 65.48 -28.15
CA MET A 32 8.52 64.71 -29.33
C MET A 32 7.47 63.70 -29.82
N LYS A 33 7.38 63.43 -31.14
CA LYS A 33 6.49 62.36 -31.67
C LYS A 33 6.89 60.99 -31.10
N THR A 34 5.92 60.10 -30.87
CA THR A 34 6.18 58.81 -30.17
C THR A 34 7.23 57.97 -30.91
N GLN A 35 7.12 57.83 -32.23
CA GLN A 35 8.12 57.19 -33.10
C GLN A 35 9.54 57.78 -32.96
N MET A 36 9.66 59.07 -32.68
CA MET A 36 10.96 59.74 -32.50
C MET A 36 11.54 59.50 -31.11
N MET A 37 10.70 59.37 -30.08
CA MET A 37 11.14 58.86 -28.78
C MET A 37 11.51 57.37 -28.87
N GLU A 38 10.79 56.58 -29.66
CA GLU A 38 11.12 55.17 -29.96
C GLU A 38 12.44 55.04 -30.70
N SER A 39 12.73 55.87 -31.70
CA SER A 39 14.02 55.84 -32.42
C SER A 39 15.21 56.26 -31.55
N ILE A 40 15.01 57.05 -30.50
CA ILE A 40 16.04 57.39 -29.49
C ILE A 40 16.18 56.27 -28.44
N VAL A 41 15.08 55.62 -28.06
CA VAL A 41 15.04 54.56 -27.05
C VAL A 41 15.49 53.20 -27.58
N ALA A 42 15.20 52.88 -28.85
CA ALA A 42 15.49 51.59 -29.46
C ALA A 42 16.99 51.26 -29.52
N PRO A 43 17.91 52.18 -29.93
CA PRO A 43 19.35 51.93 -29.90
C PRO A 43 19.87 51.64 -28.49
N PHE A 44 19.35 52.33 -27.46
CA PHE A 44 19.74 52.07 -26.07
C PHE A 44 19.21 50.72 -25.57
N LYS A 45 17.96 50.36 -25.91
CA LYS A 45 17.40 49.02 -25.63
C LYS A 45 18.21 47.94 -26.36
N GLN A 46 18.58 48.14 -27.63
CA GLN A 46 19.41 47.21 -28.40
C GLN A 46 20.85 47.11 -27.86
N ALA A 47 21.51 48.20 -27.47
CA ALA A 47 22.85 48.17 -26.90
C ALA A 47 22.88 47.45 -25.54
N LYS A 48 21.86 47.66 -24.70
CA LYS A 48 21.70 46.94 -23.42
C LYS A 48 21.36 45.46 -23.66
N ALA A 49 20.48 45.17 -24.62
CA ALA A 49 20.18 43.80 -25.06
C ALA A 49 21.40 43.11 -25.70
N SER A 50 22.29 43.83 -26.38
CA SER A 50 23.54 43.32 -26.96
C SER A 50 24.58 42.99 -25.87
N LYS A 51 24.75 43.85 -24.86
CA LYS A 51 25.58 43.53 -23.68
C LYS A 51 25.03 42.32 -22.93
N ILE A 52 23.70 42.23 -22.75
CA ILE A 52 23.04 41.06 -22.14
C ILE A 52 23.26 39.82 -23.03
N ALA A 53 22.98 39.88 -24.33
CA ALA A 53 23.18 38.77 -25.26
C ALA A 53 24.65 38.32 -25.35
N THR A 54 25.62 39.23 -25.17
CA THR A 54 27.05 38.90 -25.12
C THR A 54 27.41 38.18 -23.81
N ALA A 55 26.87 38.62 -22.67
CA ALA A 55 27.00 37.91 -21.39
C ALA A 55 26.34 36.52 -21.43
N PHE A 56 25.14 36.41 -22.03
CA PHE A 56 24.42 35.14 -22.21
C PHE A 56 25.10 34.21 -23.23
N LYS A 57 25.68 34.73 -24.32
CA LYS A 57 26.53 33.95 -25.26
C LYS A 57 27.77 33.40 -24.54
N LYS A 58 28.40 34.17 -23.65
CA LYS A 58 29.51 33.69 -22.80
C LYS A 58 29.08 32.59 -21.82
N ALA A 59 27.80 32.55 -21.43
CA ALA A 59 27.23 31.58 -20.50
C ALA A 59 26.61 30.32 -21.17
N LYS A 60 26.55 30.24 -22.51
CA LYS A 60 25.99 29.10 -23.28
C LYS A 60 24.62 28.59 -22.78
N LEU A 61 23.68 29.49 -22.51
CA LEU A 61 22.26 29.17 -22.31
C LEU A 61 21.43 29.85 -23.40
N SER A 62 20.66 29.06 -24.14
CA SER A 62 19.94 29.53 -25.33
C SER A 62 18.75 30.42 -25.01
N THR A 63 18.49 31.36 -25.91
CA THR A 63 17.55 32.47 -25.75
C THR A 63 16.22 32.18 -26.46
N ASP A 64 15.39 31.32 -25.89
CA ASP A 64 14.01 31.14 -26.35
C ASP A 64 13.03 31.65 -25.29
N LYS A 65 12.24 32.67 -25.65
CA LYS A 65 11.29 33.30 -24.74
C LYS A 65 10.01 32.48 -24.62
N SER A 66 9.69 31.64 -25.60
CA SER A 66 8.56 30.69 -25.53
C SER A 66 8.74 29.68 -24.40
N TYR A 67 9.99 29.34 -24.03
CA TYR A 67 10.28 28.47 -22.90
C TYR A 67 9.85 29.06 -21.56
N LEU A 68 9.95 30.38 -21.34
CA LEU A 68 9.57 30.99 -20.05
C LEU A 68 8.05 31.07 -19.90
N ASP A 69 7.32 31.31 -20.98
CA ASP A 69 5.86 31.33 -20.98
C ASP A 69 5.29 29.89 -20.93
N ALA A 70 5.96 28.91 -21.56
CA ALA A 70 5.62 27.49 -21.44
C ALA A 70 6.00 26.85 -20.08
N ILE A 71 7.00 27.39 -19.37
CA ILE A 71 7.37 26.95 -18.02
C ILE A 71 6.25 27.18 -17.00
N ASN A 72 5.37 28.16 -17.23
CA ASN A 72 4.23 28.46 -16.34
C ASN A 72 2.95 27.67 -16.66
N GLN A 73 2.93 26.87 -17.73
CA GLN A 73 1.79 26.00 -18.04
C GLN A 73 2.23 24.61 -18.53
N THR A 74 2.27 23.63 -17.63
CA THR A 74 1.72 22.28 -17.94
C THR A 74 1.59 21.41 -16.69
N SER A 75 0.36 21.42 -16.16
CA SER A 75 -0.41 20.27 -15.67
C SER A 75 0.31 18.91 -15.53
N GLY A 76 0.09 18.27 -14.39
CA GLY A 76 0.45 16.90 -14.02
C GLY A 76 -0.26 15.80 -14.83
N LYS A 77 -0.49 16.05 -16.12
CA LYS A 77 -1.15 15.16 -17.08
C LYS A 77 -0.51 13.77 -17.11
N VAL A 78 -1.36 12.76 -16.93
CA VAL A 78 -1.08 11.35 -17.12
C VAL A 78 -1.83 10.90 -18.36
N ASP A 79 -1.16 10.85 -19.51
CA ASP A 79 -1.75 10.29 -20.73
C ASP A 79 -2.07 8.81 -20.52
N VAL A 80 -3.35 8.46 -20.50
CA VAL A 80 -3.80 7.07 -20.35
C VAL A 80 -4.26 6.53 -21.71
N SER A 81 -3.31 6.08 -22.54
CA SER A 81 -3.65 5.37 -23.79
C SER A 81 -4.24 3.98 -23.55
N LEU A 82 -4.65 3.23 -24.58
CA LEU A 82 -5.13 1.85 -24.37
C LEU A 82 -4.04 0.91 -23.81
N SER A 83 -2.76 1.18 -24.08
CA SER A 83 -1.65 0.29 -23.74
C SER A 83 -1.43 0.01 -22.23
N PRO A 84 -1.66 0.93 -21.27
CA PRO A 84 -1.61 0.64 -19.83
C PRO A 84 -2.90 -0.01 -19.31
N PHE A 85 -3.97 -0.09 -20.11
CA PHE A 85 -5.17 -0.89 -19.78
C PHE A 85 -5.00 -2.36 -20.21
N ASN A 86 -4.37 -2.61 -21.37
CA ASN A 86 -3.90 -3.95 -21.76
C ASN A 86 -2.83 -4.49 -20.79
N ARG A 87 -2.15 -3.61 -20.04
CA ARG A 87 -1.33 -3.99 -18.89
C ARG A 87 -2.14 -3.96 -17.59
N ILE A 88 -2.76 -5.10 -17.26
CA ILE A 88 -3.27 -5.38 -15.91
C ILE A 88 -2.21 -4.97 -14.87
N ARG A 89 -2.46 -3.90 -14.11
CA ARG A 89 -1.65 -3.56 -12.94
C ARG A 89 -1.89 -4.65 -11.89
N LYS A 90 -0.96 -5.61 -11.83
CA LYS A 90 -0.97 -6.86 -11.02
C LYS A 90 -1.16 -6.72 -9.49
N GLN A 91 -1.57 -5.57 -8.94
CA GLN A 91 -1.53 -5.30 -7.49
C GLN A 91 -2.64 -4.37 -6.93
N ILE A 92 -3.91 -4.50 -7.33
CA ILE A 92 -5.03 -4.04 -6.46
C ILE A 92 -6.15 -5.10 -6.37
N VAL A 93 -5.84 -6.15 -5.61
CA VAL A 93 -6.78 -7.19 -5.13
C VAL A 93 -7.70 -6.59 -4.05
N SER A 94 -8.88 -7.17 -3.80
CA SER A 94 -9.54 -7.02 -2.49
C SER A 94 -8.64 -7.62 -1.38
N PRO A 95 -8.87 -7.34 -0.09
CA PRO A 95 -8.01 -7.86 0.99
C PRO A 95 -8.01 -9.39 1.15
N ALA A 96 -9.05 -10.06 0.64
CA ALA A 96 -9.20 -11.51 0.64
C ALA A 96 -8.15 -12.21 -0.25
N ASP A 97 -7.90 -13.48 0.07
CA ASP A 97 -7.14 -14.44 -0.74
C ASP A 97 -5.70 -14.04 -1.11
N LYS A 98 -4.84 -13.85 -0.09
CA LYS A 98 -3.39 -14.04 -0.23
C LYS A 98 -2.97 -15.27 0.60
N LYS A 99 -2.60 -16.35 -0.10
CA LYS A 99 -2.03 -17.64 0.41
C LYS A 99 -2.49 -18.01 1.83
N LEU A 100 -3.61 -18.72 1.92
CA LEU A 100 -4.09 -19.35 3.15
C LEU A 100 -3.33 -20.65 3.45
N LEU A 101 -3.33 -21.05 4.73
CA LEU A 101 -2.66 -22.22 5.32
C LEU A 101 -1.12 -22.20 5.29
N ILE A 102 -0.54 -21.39 6.18
CA ILE A 102 0.62 -21.83 6.98
C ILE A 102 0.29 -21.48 8.45
N HIS A 103 0.56 -22.39 9.38
CA HIS A 103 0.35 -22.29 10.84
C HIS A 103 -1.09 -22.45 11.37
N ILE A 104 -1.52 -23.70 11.57
CA ILE A 104 -2.43 -24.08 12.67
C ILE A 104 -1.87 -25.32 13.37
N LYS A 105 -1.05 -25.10 14.41
CA LYS A 105 -0.83 -25.92 15.63
C LYS A 105 0.43 -25.43 16.36
N GLY A 106 0.39 -25.40 17.69
CA GLY A 106 1.60 -25.30 18.51
C GLY A 106 2.33 -26.64 18.55
N SER A 107 3.62 -26.63 18.89
CA SER A 107 4.46 -27.84 18.86
C SER A 107 4.08 -28.89 19.92
N ASP A 108 3.25 -28.53 20.92
CA ASP A 108 2.71 -29.40 21.96
C ASP A 108 1.33 -30.02 21.61
N GLY A 109 0.83 -29.80 20.39
CA GLY A 109 -0.47 -30.31 19.95
C GLY A 109 -1.67 -29.61 20.60
N ARG A 110 -1.46 -28.67 21.54
CA ARG A 110 -2.54 -27.89 22.14
C ARG A 110 -2.85 -26.70 21.23
N ILE A 111 -4.13 -26.53 20.89
CA ILE A 111 -4.60 -25.21 20.45
C ILE A 111 -4.55 -24.27 21.65
N VAL A 112 -3.83 -23.16 21.46
CA VAL A 112 -3.60 -22.11 22.45
C VAL A 112 -4.92 -21.43 22.79
N ASN A 113 -5.13 -21.16 24.08
CA ASN A 113 -6.40 -20.73 24.64
C ASN A 113 -6.88 -19.37 24.06
N ALA A 114 -8.19 -19.20 23.94
CA ALA A 114 -8.85 -18.12 23.21
C ALA A 114 -8.83 -16.74 23.93
N SER A 115 -7.64 -16.25 24.30
CA SER A 115 -7.49 -15.08 25.18
C SER A 115 -6.80 -13.86 24.57
N ASN A 116 -6.51 -13.84 23.25
CA ASN A 116 -5.75 -12.78 22.56
C ASN A 116 -6.50 -12.08 21.40
N PHE A 117 -7.84 -12.01 21.48
CA PHE A 117 -8.54 -10.93 20.78
C PHE A 117 -8.16 -9.57 21.40
N ARG A 118 -8.58 -8.47 20.75
CA ARG A 118 -8.76 -7.12 21.35
C ARG A 118 -7.55 -6.16 21.20
N LEU A 119 -7.35 -5.59 20.00
CA LEU A 119 -6.27 -4.62 19.68
C LEU A 119 -6.79 -3.20 19.38
N MET A 120 -6.79 -2.34 20.41
CA MET A 120 -6.97 -0.87 20.30
C MET A 120 -6.24 -0.11 21.46
N GLY A 121 -4.96 -0.41 21.72
CA GLY A 121 -4.15 0.39 22.65
C GLY A 121 -2.82 -0.23 23.10
N ARG A 122 -1.72 0.50 22.83
CA ARG A 122 -0.44 0.48 23.57
C ARG A 122 0.48 -0.77 23.56
N VAL A 123 1.64 -0.53 24.19
CA VAL A 123 2.95 -1.22 24.20
C VAL A 123 3.63 -0.83 25.54
N PRO A 124 4.49 -1.63 26.21
CA PRO A 124 5.19 -2.86 25.74
C PRO A 124 5.01 -4.12 26.63
N GLY A 125 5.33 -5.29 26.07
CA GLY A 125 5.94 -6.39 26.85
C GLY A 125 5.33 -7.79 26.67
N LYS A 126 4.01 -7.94 26.73
CA LYS A 126 3.30 -9.24 26.63
C LYS A 126 1.99 -9.10 25.84
N GLU A 127 1.35 -10.23 25.54
CA GLU A 127 0.15 -10.33 24.70
C GLU A 127 -1.06 -9.53 25.23
N VAL A 128 -1.95 -9.14 24.32
CA VAL A 128 -2.91 -8.04 24.49
C VAL A 128 -4.31 -8.54 24.88
N LYS A 129 -4.97 -7.87 25.84
CA LYS A 129 -6.38 -8.10 26.24
C LYS A 129 -7.16 -6.77 26.29
N LEU A 130 -8.45 -6.78 25.95
CA LEU A 130 -9.37 -5.61 25.97
C LEU A 130 -9.40 -4.95 27.34
N GLY A 131 -9.73 -3.65 27.34
CA GLY A 131 -10.05 -2.91 28.55
C GLY A 131 -8.84 -2.51 29.39
N GLN A 132 -7.62 -2.92 29.00
CA GLN A 132 -6.40 -2.43 29.63
C GLN A 132 -6.23 -0.93 29.40
N ALA A 133 -5.85 -0.24 30.47
CA ALA A 133 -5.73 1.21 30.49
C ALA A 133 -4.65 1.69 29.52
N VAL A 134 -4.73 2.99 29.19
CA VAL A 134 -3.68 3.65 28.44
C VAL A 134 -2.39 3.57 29.27
N PHE A 135 -2.29 4.29 30.38
CA PHE A 135 -1.04 4.27 31.13
C PHE A 135 -0.94 3.07 32.07
N ARG A 136 0.26 2.55 32.30
CA ARG A 136 0.57 1.57 33.36
C ARG A 136 1.76 2.07 34.18
N ALA A 137 1.84 1.64 35.43
CA ALA A 137 2.93 1.93 36.35
C ALA A 137 3.38 0.64 37.05
N PHE A 138 4.66 0.57 37.42
CA PHE A 138 5.22 -0.54 38.17
C PHE A 138 5.14 -0.23 39.67
N ASN A 139 4.53 -1.12 40.44
CA ASN A 139 4.56 -1.06 41.90
C ASN A 139 5.81 -1.79 42.37
N SER A 140 6.77 -1.05 42.94
CA SER A 140 8.04 -1.60 43.43
C SER A 140 7.87 -2.56 44.61
N LYS A 141 6.79 -2.43 45.40
CA LYS A 141 6.51 -3.30 46.55
C LYS A 141 5.92 -4.64 46.12
N THR A 142 4.89 -4.65 45.28
CA THR A 142 4.26 -5.89 44.81
C THR A 142 4.99 -6.54 43.62
N ARG A 143 5.90 -5.80 42.98
CA ARG A 143 6.61 -6.17 41.74
C ARG A 143 5.67 -6.40 40.54
N GLU A 144 4.48 -5.82 40.57
CA GLU A 144 3.47 -5.93 39.53
C GLU A 144 3.22 -4.61 38.78
N TYR A 145 2.68 -4.71 37.56
CA TYR A 145 2.22 -3.56 36.79
C TYR A 145 0.72 -3.32 36.99
N TYR A 146 0.35 -2.12 37.41
CA TYR A 146 -1.04 -1.71 37.56
C TYR A 146 -1.43 -0.64 36.54
N ASP A 147 -2.73 -0.55 36.30
CA ASP A 147 -3.33 0.34 35.30
C ASP A 147 -3.54 1.75 35.89
N VAL A 148 -2.98 2.75 35.22
CA VAL A 148 -3.02 4.15 35.64
C VAL A 148 -4.26 4.80 35.08
N LYS A 149 -5.27 4.93 35.93
CA LYS A 149 -6.57 5.57 35.62
C LYS A 149 -6.46 7.09 35.42
N LYS A 150 -5.51 7.75 36.09
CA LYS A 150 -5.36 9.21 36.11
C LYS A 150 -4.30 9.70 35.12
N PHE A 151 -4.76 10.30 34.02
CA PHE A 151 -3.92 10.89 32.97
C PHE A 151 -4.68 12.04 32.29
N ASN A 152 -3.96 12.93 31.60
CA ASN A 152 -4.54 14.02 30.84
C ASN A 152 -5.01 13.50 29.47
N VAL A 153 -6.22 13.86 29.04
CA VAL A 153 -6.66 13.72 27.65
C VAL A 153 -6.55 15.09 26.99
N ILE A 154 -5.89 15.17 25.85
CA ILE A 154 -5.57 16.45 25.19
C ILE A 154 -5.97 16.36 23.73
N TYR A 155 -6.80 17.29 23.28
CA TYR A 155 -7.15 17.43 21.88
C TYR A 155 -6.32 18.58 21.32
N PHE A 156 -5.71 18.41 20.14
CA PHE A 156 -4.83 19.41 19.54
C PHE A 156 -4.90 19.40 18.02
N ASP A 157 -4.63 20.56 17.41
CA ASP A 157 -4.60 20.78 15.96
C ASP A 157 -3.53 21.82 15.59
N PHE A 158 -2.93 21.75 14.40
CA PHE A 158 -1.86 22.63 13.95
C PHE A 158 -2.21 23.42 12.67
N GLU A 159 -2.21 24.74 12.80
CA GLU A 159 -2.16 25.61 11.61
C GLU A 159 -0.75 25.66 11.03
N THR A 160 -0.67 25.48 9.70
CA THR A 160 0.59 25.43 8.97
C THR A 160 0.60 26.37 7.78
N LEU A 161 1.78 26.91 7.50
CA LEU A 161 2.06 27.66 6.29
C LEU A 161 3.10 26.90 5.45
N VAL A 162 3.17 27.18 4.16
CA VAL A 162 4.07 26.48 3.23
C VAL A 162 5.27 27.37 2.91
N ILE A 163 6.45 27.01 3.42
CA ILE A 163 7.74 27.63 3.06
C ILE A 163 8.54 26.58 2.29
N ASP A 164 9.07 26.93 1.11
CA ASP A 164 9.90 26.04 0.27
C ASP A 164 9.28 24.66 0.01
N ASN A 165 7.96 24.63 -0.18
CA ASN A 165 7.13 23.42 -0.29
C ASN A 165 7.12 22.52 0.97
N VAL A 166 7.56 22.98 2.14
CA VAL A 166 7.45 22.27 3.42
C VAL A 166 6.35 22.89 4.26
N HIS A 167 5.50 22.06 4.90
CA HIS A 167 4.54 22.57 5.88
C HIS A 167 5.28 22.88 7.18
N VAL A 168 5.23 24.15 7.60
CA VAL A 168 5.81 24.65 8.83
C VAL A 168 4.67 25.09 9.75
N PRO A 169 4.55 24.53 10.97
CA PRO A 169 3.51 24.91 11.90
C PRO A 169 3.80 26.30 12.50
N TYR A 170 2.78 27.15 12.55
CA TYR A 170 2.85 28.51 13.11
C TYR A 170 1.83 28.76 14.23
N CYS A 171 0.75 27.97 14.31
CA CYS A 171 -0.12 27.92 15.49
C CYS A 171 -0.31 26.47 15.92
N VAL A 172 -0.60 26.27 17.20
CA VAL A 172 -1.20 25.03 17.72
C VAL A 172 -2.28 25.40 18.72
N SER A 173 -3.48 24.88 18.47
CA SER A 173 -4.64 25.02 19.34
C SER A 173 -4.82 23.73 20.12
N TYR A 174 -5.06 23.80 21.43
CA TYR A 174 -5.29 22.60 22.25
C TYR A 174 -6.19 22.85 23.45
N CYS A 175 -6.94 21.82 23.86
CA CYS A 175 -7.68 21.79 25.11
C CYS A 175 -7.34 20.54 25.92
N ILE A 176 -7.46 20.61 27.25
CA ILE A 176 -7.16 19.50 28.17
C ILE A 176 -8.45 19.07 28.85
N SER A 177 -8.88 17.84 28.62
CA SER A 177 -9.91 17.14 29.39
C SER A 177 -9.28 16.45 30.60
N LYS A 178 -9.88 16.68 31.77
CA LYS A 178 -9.54 15.99 33.02
C LYS A 178 -10.60 14.94 33.34
N PHE A 179 -10.13 13.75 33.72
CA PHE A 179 -11.00 12.67 34.20
C PHE A 179 -11.66 13.05 35.53
N ASN A 180 -13.00 12.99 35.58
CA ASN A 180 -13.80 13.21 36.78
C ASN A 180 -14.17 11.85 37.42
N GLU A 181 -13.60 11.56 38.58
CA GLU A 181 -13.82 10.29 39.29
C GLU A 181 -15.25 10.15 39.85
N LYS A 182 -15.97 11.27 40.07
CA LYS A 182 -17.34 11.26 40.61
C LYS A 182 -18.43 11.16 39.53
N ALA A 183 -18.10 11.45 38.27
CA ALA A 183 -19.03 11.40 37.15
C ALA A 183 -18.27 11.10 35.84
N PRO A 184 -18.07 9.81 35.49
CA PRO A 184 -17.27 9.41 34.32
C PRO A 184 -17.80 9.91 32.96
N SER A 185 -19.08 10.29 32.91
CA SER A 185 -19.75 10.87 31.73
C SER A 185 -19.53 12.38 31.59
N SER A 186 -19.14 13.12 32.65
CA SER A 186 -18.85 14.56 32.59
C SER A 186 -17.34 14.82 32.60
N GLN A 187 -16.76 14.90 31.40
CA GLN A 187 -15.40 15.39 31.23
C GLN A 187 -15.37 16.91 31.42
N ILE A 188 -14.53 17.40 32.32
CA ILE A 188 -14.28 18.84 32.47
C ILE A 188 -13.14 19.22 31.54
N PHE A 189 -13.47 20.03 30.53
CA PHE A 189 -12.51 20.59 29.58
C PHE A 189 -11.94 21.90 30.12
N SER A 190 -10.65 22.14 29.91
CA SER A 190 -10.09 23.49 29.99
C SER A 190 -10.59 24.33 28.82
N GLU A 191 -10.52 25.65 28.98
CA GLU A 191 -10.49 26.58 27.84
C GLU A 191 -9.47 26.13 26.78
N THR A 192 -9.79 26.43 25.52
CA THR A 192 -8.88 26.21 24.39
C THR A 192 -7.74 27.21 24.45
N ARG A 193 -6.51 26.70 24.35
CA ARG A 193 -5.27 27.49 24.41
C ARG A 193 -4.59 27.47 23.06
N ASN A 194 -4.06 28.63 22.65
CA ASN A 194 -3.36 28.80 21.39
C ASN A 194 -1.89 29.15 21.65
N ILE A 195 -0.96 28.56 20.89
CA ILE A 195 0.47 28.89 20.94
C ILE A 195 0.95 29.26 19.55
N TYR A 196 1.32 30.52 19.37
CA TYR A 196 1.73 31.09 18.09
C TYR A 196 3.27 31.15 17.89
N GLY A 197 3.63 31.32 16.62
CA GLY A 197 4.99 31.53 16.13
C GLY A 197 5.74 30.22 15.82
N PHE A 198 6.80 30.34 15.02
CA PHE A 198 7.62 29.19 14.63
C PHE A 198 8.15 28.41 15.84
N GLY A 199 8.14 27.08 15.72
CA GLY A 199 8.50 26.20 16.82
C GLY A 199 7.38 25.99 17.86
N CYS A 200 6.14 26.44 17.59
CA CYS A 200 4.96 26.22 18.44
C CYS A 200 4.81 24.77 18.92
N GLY A 201 5.14 23.77 18.08
CA GLY A 201 5.10 22.35 18.48
C GLY A 201 6.06 21.97 19.62
N LYS A 202 7.23 22.59 19.73
CA LYS A 202 8.11 22.41 20.91
C LYS A 202 7.54 23.13 22.13
N LYS A 203 7.08 24.37 21.95
CA LYS A 203 6.46 25.19 23.02
C LYS A 203 5.23 24.49 23.63
N PHE A 204 4.41 23.83 22.81
CA PHE A 204 3.27 23.03 23.26
C PHE A 204 3.70 21.85 24.15
N LEU A 205 4.73 21.09 23.76
CA LEU A 205 5.28 20.02 24.61
C LEU A 205 5.86 20.55 25.94
N GLU A 206 6.31 21.81 25.98
CA GLU A 206 6.77 22.50 27.18
C GLU A 206 5.60 22.98 28.07
N ALA A 207 4.51 23.44 27.47
CA ALA A 207 3.28 23.87 28.14
C ALA A 207 2.48 22.71 28.79
N LEU A 208 2.70 21.46 28.36
CA LEU A 208 2.12 20.29 29.03
C LEU A 208 2.59 20.21 30.51
N PRO A 209 1.79 19.72 31.46
CA PRO A 209 2.18 19.61 32.87
C PRO A 209 3.45 18.77 33.06
N SER A 210 4.34 19.13 33.99
CA SER A 210 5.56 18.36 34.27
C SER A 210 5.26 16.98 34.87
N ASN A 211 6.16 16.01 34.69
CA ASN A 211 6.06 14.62 35.19
C ASN A 211 4.71 13.91 34.89
N SER A 212 4.00 14.35 33.86
CA SER A 212 2.61 13.93 33.58
C SER A 212 2.51 12.83 32.53
N LYS A 213 1.30 12.28 32.41
CA LYS A 213 0.91 11.25 31.45
C LYS A 213 -0.19 11.83 30.56
N ASN A 214 0.04 11.89 29.26
CA ASN A 214 -0.77 12.66 28.31
C ASN A 214 -1.18 11.80 27.10
N LEU A 215 -2.48 11.58 26.95
CA LEU A 215 -3.08 11.01 25.74
C LEU A 215 -3.48 12.17 24.83
N LEU A 216 -2.78 12.31 23.71
CA LEU A 216 -3.00 13.32 22.69
C LEU A 216 -3.85 12.75 21.55
N TRP A 217 -4.88 13.50 21.15
CA TRP A 217 -5.74 13.22 20.01
C TRP A 217 -5.64 14.36 19.00
N ALA A 218 -5.37 14.01 17.74
CA ALA A 218 -5.54 14.91 16.60
C ALA A 218 -6.45 14.25 15.56
N TYR A 219 -7.14 15.08 14.77
CA TYR A 219 -8.02 14.62 13.71
C TYR A 219 -7.21 14.53 12.41
N ASN A 220 -6.86 13.31 11.97
CA ASN A 220 -5.77 13.04 11.02
C ASN A 220 -4.37 13.20 11.65
N ALA A 221 -4.12 12.57 12.80
CA ALA A 221 -2.81 12.62 13.47
C ALA A 221 -1.61 12.12 12.60
N GLY A 222 -1.86 11.54 11.42
CA GLY A 222 -0.86 11.32 10.39
C GLY A 222 -0.21 12.61 9.84
N PHE A 223 -0.83 13.78 10.00
CA PHE A 223 -0.26 15.10 9.71
C PHE A 223 0.37 15.69 10.99
N ASP A 224 -0.45 16.03 11.98
CA ASP A 224 -0.11 16.84 13.16
C ASP A 224 0.98 16.25 14.05
N ALA A 225 0.94 14.94 14.28
CA ALA A 225 1.90 14.28 15.16
C ALA A 225 3.34 14.49 14.68
N ARG A 226 3.56 14.64 13.37
CA ARG A 226 4.89 14.80 12.76
C ARG A 226 5.62 16.05 13.22
N PHE A 227 4.88 17.10 13.56
CA PHE A 227 5.45 18.31 14.13
C PHE A 227 5.98 18.09 15.57
N LEU A 228 5.47 17.08 16.28
CA LEU A 228 5.87 16.70 17.64
C LEU A 228 6.96 15.63 17.67
N LEU A 229 6.90 14.60 16.82
CA LEU A 229 7.78 13.42 16.89
C LEU A 229 9.28 13.79 16.95
N LYS A 230 9.71 14.77 16.14
CA LYS A 230 11.11 15.22 16.08
C LYS A 230 11.64 15.87 17.37
N HIS A 231 10.74 16.30 18.26
CA HIS A 231 11.08 16.92 19.54
C HIS A 231 11.02 15.94 20.71
N MET A 232 10.46 14.75 20.51
CA MET A 232 10.30 13.73 21.53
C MET A 232 11.55 12.83 21.67
N SER A 233 11.67 12.22 22.84
CA SER A 233 12.64 11.17 23.16
C SER A 233 11.94 9.81 23.28
N TYR A 234 12.68 8.73 23.05
CA TYR A 234 12.12 7.41 22.82
C TYR A 234 12.90 6.33 23.57
N SER A 235 12.16 5.40 24.17
CA SER A 235 12.72 4.15 24.66
C SER A 235 13.06 3.26 23.48
N SER A 236 14.31 2.80 23.44
CA SER A 236 14.79 1.85 22.43
C SER A 236 14.42 0.40 22.74
N LYS A 237 13.75 0.14 23.87
CA LYS A 237 13.24 -1.19 24.22
C LYS A 237 11.82 -1.44 23.68
N ASP A 238 11.13 -0.38 23.26
CA ASP A 238 9.67 -0.38 23.10
C ASP A 238 9.26 0.01 21.67
N ASN A 239 8.19 -0.62 21.15
CA ASN A 239 7.66 -0.29 19.83
C ASN A 239 6.89 1.05 19.88
N ASN A 240 7.59 2.13 19.51
CA ASN A 240 7.16 3.50 19.75
C ASN A 240 6.35 4.15 18.61
N MET A 241 6.15 3.47 17.48
CA MET A 241 5.23 3.92 16.42
C MET A 241 4.45 2.74 15.79
N ILE A 242 3.19 3.00 15.42
CA ILE A 242 2.35 2.11 14.63
C ILE A 242 1.76 2.95 13.50
N ASP A 243 2.20 2.72 12.26
CA ASP A 243 1.75 3.42 11.07
C ASP A 243 1.14 2.48 10.03
N CYS A 244 0.28 3.03 9.17
CA CYS A 244 -0.37 2.34 8.06
C CYS A 244 -0.31 3.22 6.82
N GLY A 245 0.79 3.09 6.06
CA GLY A 245 1.08 3.94 4.90
C GLY A 245 1.46 5.36 5.31
N SER A 246 0.61 6.35 5.00
CA SER A 246 0.77 7.74 5.44
C SER A 246 0.15 8.02 6.81
N LYS A 247 -0.83 7.21 7.24
CA LYS A 247 -1.55 7.38 8.52
C LYS A 247 -0.72 6.88 9.71
N ILE A 248 -0.82 7.58 10.83
CA ILE A 248 -0.28 7.14 12.13
C ILE A 248 -1.47 6.65 12.97
N MET A 249 -1.46 5.38 13.38
CA MET A 249 -2.49 4.87 14.32
C MET A 249 -2.14 5.24 15.77
N GLN A 250 -0.85 5.16 16.11
CA GLN A 250 -0.33 5.53 17.42
C GLN A 250 1.15 5.91 17.35
N ALA A 251 1.55 6.91 18.13
CA ALA A 251 2.95 7.16 18.48
C ALA A 251 3.10 7.27 20.00
N HIS A 252 4.24 6.83 20.56
CA HIS A 252 4.54 6.86 21.99
C HIS A 252 5.96 7.36 22.22
N GLY A 253 6.13 8.26 23.18
CA GLY A 253 7.46 8.72 23.59
C GLY A 253 7.37 9.68 24.77
N PHE A 254 8.44 10.42 25.00
CA PHE A 254 8.64 11.21 26.22
C PHE A 254 9.22 12.58 25.91
N TYR A 255 8.80 13.61 26.66
CA TYR A 255 9.38 14.95 26.59
C TYR A 255 9.60 15.52 27.99
N LYS A 256 10.86 15.76 28.39
CA LYS A 256 11.22 16.30 29.73
C LYS A 256 10.40 15.65 30.87
N LYS A 257 10.52 14.33 31.02
CA LYS A 257 9.78 13.44 31.97
C LYS A 257 8.25 13.30 31.75
N ARG A 258 7.66 13.96 30.76
CA ARG A 258 6.25 13.79 30.37
C ARG A 258 6.14 12.57 29.46
N GLU A 259 5.24 11.64 29.77
CA GLU A 259 4.91 10.52 28.89
C GLU A 259 3.76 10.91 27.96
N ILE A 260 3.92 10.65 26.67
CA ILE A 260 3.02 11.13 25.61
C ILE A 260 2.65 9.96 24.70
N VAL A 261 1.34 9.76 24.51
CA VAL A 261 0.81 8.88 23.46
C VAL A 261 -0.11 9.67 22.57
N ILE A 262 0.20 9.70 21.28
CA ILE A 262 -0.61 10.35 20.25
C ILE A 262 -1.44 9.27 19.55
N LYS A 263 -2.73 9.52 19.32
CA LYS A 263 -3.64 8.68 18.53
C LYS A 263 -4.42 9.52 17.51
N ASP A 264 -4.86 8.88 16.44
CA ASP A 264 -5.67 9.49 15.36
C ASP A 264 -7.17 9.33 15.61
N ALA A 265 -7.91 10.42 15.71
CA ALA A 265 -9.38 10.39 15.84
C ALA A 265 -10.06 9.78 14.59
N MET A 266 -9.47 9.96 13.40
CA MET A 266 -9.96 9.36 12.15
C MET A 266 -9.80 7.83 12.09
N SER A 267 -9.19 7.20 13.11
CA SER A 267 -9.16 5.74 13.23
C SER A 267 -10.49 5.14 13.68
N PHE A 268 -11.43 5.95 14.19
CA PHE A 268 -12.78 5.53 14.59
C PHE A 268 -13.90 6.51 14.19
N LEU A 269 -13.64 7.82 14.09
CA LEU A 269 -14.58 8.80 13.50
C LEU A 269 -14.27 9.01 12.02
N ALA A 270 -14.94 8.25 11.15
CA ALA A 270 -14.73 8.32 9.71
C ALA A 270 -15.48 9.50 9.08
N GLY A 271 -14.75 10.58 8.76
CA GLY A 271 -15.28 11.76 8.08
C GLY A 271 -14.23 12.86 7.97
N GLY A 272 -14.62 14.01 7.43
CA GLY A 272 -13.92 15.27 7.69
C GLY A 272 -14.49 15.93 8.95
N LEU A 273 -13.70 16.77 9.62
CA LEU A 273 -14.06 17.43 10.89
C LEU A 273 -15.42 18.15 10.81
N ALA A 274 -15.69 18.81 9.68
CA ALA A 274 -16.96 19.50 9.37
C ALA A 274 -18.23 18.62 9.43
N ARG A 275 -18.11 17.28 9.50
CA ARG A 275 -19.26 16.36 9.68
C ARG A 275 -19.62 16.08 11.14
N LEU A 276 -18.73 16.39 12.09
CA LEU A 276 -18.96 16.11 13.52
C LEU A 276 -20.22 16.74 14.12
N PRO A 277 -20.58 18.03 13.88
CA PRO A 277 -21.80 18.59 14.46
C PRO A 277 -23.07 17.88 13.98
N ASN A 278 -23.10 17.43 12.73
CA ASN A 278 -24.22 16.66 12.20
C ASN A 278 -24.29 15.22 12.76
N MET A 279 -23.15 14.65 13.17
CA MET A 279 -23.09 13.35 13.85
C MET A 279 -23.60 13.45 15.29
N PHE A 280 -23.19 14.50 16.01
CA PHE A 280 -23.44 14.68 17.44
C PHE A 280 -24.27 15.94 17.70
N LYS A 281 -25.47 16.00 17.08
CA LYS A 281 -26.36 17.19 17.10
C LYS A 281 -26.60 17.71 18.52
N ASP A 282 -26.97 16.84 19.44
CA ASP A 282 -27.30 17.20 20.84
C ASP A 282 -26.09 17.85 21.55
N ALA A 283 -24.91 17.25 21.41
CA ALA A 283 -23.65 17.74 21.98
C ALA A 283 -23.06 18.96 21.24
N SER A 284 -23.62 19.32 20.09
CA SER A 284 -23.19 20.45 19.26
C SER A 284 -24.23 21.56 19.18
N SER A 285 -25.36 21.42 19.90
CA SER A 285 -26.49 22.34 19.90
C SER A 285 -26.12 23.77 20.34
N SER A 286 -25.06 23.92 21.13
CA SER A 286 -24.51 25.20 21.58
C SER A 286 -23.27 25.68 20.81
N LEU A 287 -22.90 25.03 19.69
CA LEU A 287 -21.69 25.36 18.92
C LEU A 287 -22.01 26.15 17.65
N SER A 288 -21.73 27.45 17.66
CA SER A 288 -21.65 28.29 16.46
C SER A 288 -20.37 27.98 15.68
N LEU A 289 -20.41 26.93 14.85
CA LEU A 289 -19.28 26.56 13.98
C LEU A 289 -19.24 27.42 12.73
N GLU A 290 -18.64 28.61 12.85
CA GLU A 290 -18.17 29.34 11.67
C GLU A 290 -17.04 28.56 10.99
N LYS A 291 -17.18 28.38 9.68
CA LYS A 291 -16.23 27.66 8.83
C LYS A 291 -15.07 28.59 8.46
N GLU A 292 -13.84 28.11 8.61
CA GLU A 292 -12.56 28.65 8.11
C GLU A 292 -12.62 30.05 7.45
N CYS A 293 -12.18 31.08 8.18
CA CYS A 293 -12.17 32.47 7.72
C CYS A 293 -11.02 32.81 6.73
N PHE A 294 -10.62 31.86 5.86
CA PHE A 294 -9.60 32.09 4.81
C PHE A 294 -9.91 31.31 3.51
N PRO A 295 -10.22 32.00 2.39
CA PRO A 295 -10.52 31.34 1.13
C PRO A 295 -9.25 30.92 0.37
N HIS A 296 -9.16 29.64 -0.01
CA HIS A 296 -8.09 29.09 -0.84
C HIS A 296 -8.25 29.34 -2.36
N ALA A 297 -9.19 30.21 -2.77
CA ALA A 297 -9.59 30.41 -4.17
C ALA A 297 -9.28 31.83 -4.67
N LEU A 298 -8.11 32.03 -5.28
CA LEU A 298 -7.76 33.20 -6.09
C LEU A 298 -6.85 32.82 -7.27
N THR A 299 -7.39 32.11 -8.26
CA THR A 299 -7.01 32.22 -9.68
C THR A 299 -8.06 31.54 -10.56
N ASN A 300 -8.31 32.07 -11.75
CA ASN A 300 -9.49 31.76 -12.54
C ASN A 300 -9.21 31.70 -14.07
N GLU A 301 -10.32 31.61 -14.79
CA GLU A 301 -10.52 31.41 -16.21
C GLU A 301 -9.85 32.46 -17.12
N SER A 302 -8.71 32.09 -17.73
CA SER A 302 -8.41 32.52 -19.10
C SER A 302 -7.64 31.46 -19.89
N ASN A 303 -8.00 31.36 -21.18
CA ASN A 303 -7.31 30.70 -22.30
C ASN A 303 -7.64 29.20 -22.55
N PHE A 304 -8.47 28.99 -23.59
CA PHE A 304 -9.03 27.70 -24.03
C PHE A 304 -9.21 27.72 -25.58
N ARG A 305 -8.90 26.59 -26.25
CA ARG A 305 -9.05 26.29 -27.73
C ARG A 305 -7.98 26.92 -28.66
N SER A 306 -7.66 26.45 -29.89
CA SER A 306 -8.45 25.82 -30.98
C SER A 306 -7.68 24.84 -31.94
N LEU A 307 -8.15 24.61 -33.21
CA LEU A 307 -7.91 23.45 -34.13
C LEU A 307 -7.17 23.78 -35.49
N TRP A 308 -6.93 22.80 -36.39
CA TRP A 308 -6.00 22.88 -37.58
C TRP A 308 -6.60 22.58 -39.01
N PRO A 309 -5.95 23.03 -40.13
CA PRO A 309 -6.35 22.84 -41.55
C PRO A 309 -5.45 21.87 -42.38
N LEU A 310 -5.77 21.62 -43.68
CA LEU A 310 -5.13 20.60 -44.54
C LEU A 310 -3.71 20.90 -45.08
N GLU A 311 -3.31 22.16 -45.18
CA GLU A 311 -2.03 22.59 -45.79
C GLU A 311 -0.79 21.95 -45.12
N TYR A 312 -0.94 21.43 -43.90
CA TYR A 312 0.12 20.72 -43.16
C TYR A 312 0.48 19.32 -43.70
N LEU A 313 -0.22 18.79 -44.71
CA LEU A 313 0.06 17.46 -45.27
C LEU A 313 1.07 17.44 -46.43
N ASP A 314 1.62 18.59 -46.82
CA ASP A 314 2.57 18.72 -47.95
C ASP A 314 3.92 18.00 -47.75
N SER A 315 4.18 17.45 -46.56
CA SER A 315 5.38 16.67 -46.24
C SER A 315 5.15 15.15 -46.17
N TYR A 316 3.98 14.65 -46.57
CA TYR A 316 3.64 13.23 -46.51
C TYR A 316 3.95 12.50 -47.83
N GLU A 317 4.84 11.50 -47.80
CA GLU A 317 5.38 10.75 -48.96
C GLU A 317 4.36 10.00 -49.81
N SER A 318 3.10 9.93 -49.38
CA SER A 318 1.98 9.40 -50.17
C SER A 318 0.72 10.25 -49.98
N LYS A 319 0.91 11.58 -49.97
CA LYS A 319 -0.14 12.60 -49.87
C LYS A 319 -1.31 12.31 -50.79
N ASP A 320 -1.05 12.02 -52.06
CA ASP A 320 -2.10 11.82 -53.06
C ASP A 320 -2.91 10.55 -52.79
N THR A 321 -2.25 9.45 -52.39
CA THR A 321 -2.92 8.21 -51.97
C THR A 321 -3.74 8.39 -50.68
N LEU A 322 -3.27 9.22 -49.75
CA LEU A 322 -3.99 9.56 -48.51
C LEU A 322 -5.24 10.40 -48.82
N ILE A 323 -5.10 11.41 -49.69
CA ILE A 323 -6.22 12.27 -50.13
C ILE A 323 -7.23 11.46 -50.93
N ASP A 324 -6.79 10.61 -51.86
CA ASP A 324 -7.66 9.75 -52.67
C ASP A 324 -8.44 8.74 -51.81
N ASN A 325 -7.79 8.09 -50.83
CA ASN A 325 -8.46 7.20 -49.88
C ASN A 325 -9.42 7.95 -48.93
N ALA A 326 -9.06 9.14 -48.47
CA ALA A 326 -9.94 9.98 -47.64
C ALA A 326 -11.15 10.51 -48.43
N THR A 327 -10.97 10.83 -49.71
CA THR A 327 -12.04 11.29 -50.61
C THR A 327 -13.04 10.18 -50.90
N LYS A 328 -12.56 8.95 -51.16
CA LYS A 328 -13.39 7.76 -51.42
C LYS A 328 -14.36 7.39 -50.29
N ILE A 329 -14.09 7.83 -49.06
CA ILE A 329 -14.97 7.60 -47.90
C ILE A 329 -15.70 8.87 -47.42
N GLY A 330 -15.67 9.96 -48.20
CA GLY A 330 -16.32 11.23 -47.83
C GLY A 330 -15.66 11.99 -46.67
N ALA A 331 -14.41 11.69 -46.32
CA ALA A 331 -13.69 12.30 -45.20
C ALA A 331 -12.97 13.62 -45.56
N ILE A 332 -13.18 14.17 -46.76
CA ILE A 332 -12.70 15.48 -47.20
C ILE A 332 -13.90 16.39 -47.40
N ILE A 333 -13.97 17.51 -46.67
CA ILE A 333 -15.03 18.52 -46.78
C ILE A 333 -14.36 19.90 -46.77
N ASP A 334 -14.70 20.76 -47.72
CA ASP A 334 -14.23 22.15 -47.85
C ASP A 334 -12.73 22.36 -47.59
N GLY A 335 -11.89 21.51 -48.19
CA GLY A 335 -10.44 21.59 -48.05
C GLY A 335 -9.95 21.35 -46.62
N ARG A 336 -10.65 20.52 -45.82
CA ARG A 336 -10.22 20.07 -44.48
C ARG A 336 -10.45 18.58 -44.28
N LEU A 337 -9.53 17.91 -43.56
CA LEU A 337 -9.57 16.47 -43.29
C LEU A 337 -10.47 16.17 -42.08
N ASN A 338 -11.56 15.43 -42.30
CA ASN A 338 -12.44 14.98 -41.24
C ASN A 338 -11.88 13.72 -40.54
N CYS A 339 -11.16 13.95 -39.45
CA CYS A 339 -10.45 12.91 -38.69
C CYS A 339 -11.34 11.89 -37.94
N GLU A 340 -12.67 12.05 -37.92
CA GLU A 340 -13.56 11.07 -37.27
C GLU A 340 -13.92 9.90 -38.21
N ILE A 341 -14.07 10.15 -39.50
CA ILE A 341 -14.51 9.14 -40.48
C ILE A 341 -13.41 8.09 -40.77
N TRP A 342 -12.13 8.47 -40.71
CA TRP A 342 -10.99 7.57 -40.98
C TRP A 342 -10.72 6.51 -39.89
N ARG A 343 -11.35 6.59 -38.72
CA ARG A 343 -10.86 5.89 -37.51
C ARG A 343 -11.65 4.66 -37.06
N ALA A 344 -12.65 4.23 -37.83
CA ALA A 344 -13.54 3.12 -37.49
C ALA A 344 -13.16 1.82 -38.21
N SER A 345 -12.13 1.10 -37.73
CA SER A 345 -11.92 -0.31 -38.09
C SER A 345 -11.12 -1.11 -37.04
N ASP A 346 -11.88 -1.97 -36.33
CA ASP A 346 -11.54 -3.30 -35.82
C ASP A 346 -10.75 -3.51 -34.48
N GLY A 347 -11.01 -4.65 -33.81
CA GLY A 347 -10.20 -5.22 -32.72
C GLY A 347 -10.92 -5.63 -31.42
N GLN A 348 -11.52 -6.84 -31.38
CA GLN A 348 -12.12 -7.45 -30.18
C GLN A 348 -11.10 -8.35 -29.38
N ARG A 349 -11.36 -9.03 -28.24
CA ARG A 349 -12.59 -9.27 -27.44
C ARG A 349 -12.27 -9.55 -25.94
N ASN A 350 -12.60 -8.63 -25.03
CA ASN A 350 -12.94 -8.89 -23.61
C ASN A 350 -13.77 -7.68 -23.17
N GLY A 351 -15.10 -7.78 -23.30
CA GLY A 351 -15.95 -6.66 -23.70
C GLY A 351 -15.83 -5.39 -22.85
N LYS A 352 -15.50 -4.26 -23.50
CA LYS A 352 -16.08 -2.99 -23.03
C LYS A 352 -17.55 -3.04 -23.43
N TYR A 353 -18.45 -2.65 -22.55
CA TYR A 353 -19.87 -2.53 -22.90
C TYR A 353 -20.28 -1.06 -22.92
N TYR A 354 -21.06 -0.71 -23.93
CA TYR A 354 -21.84 0.51 -23.99
C TYR A 354 -23.27 0.06 -24.19
N LEU A 355 -24.06 0.12 -23.12
CA LEU A 355 -25.40 -0.43 -23.05
C LEU A 355 -26.38 0.72 -23.05
N LYS A 356 -27.42 0.64 -23.90
CA LYS A 356 -28.59 1.54 -23.87
C LYS A 356 -29.82 0.83 -23.34
N HIS A 357 -29.57 -0.07 -22.38
CA HIS A 357 -30.57 -0.90 -21.73
C HIS A 357 -30.98 -0.24 -20.42
N LYS A 358 -32.21 -0.55 -19.97
CA LYS A 358 -32.67 -0.21 -18.64
C LYS A 358 -32.02 -1.19 -17.65
N LEU A 359 -31.08 -0.72 -16.82
CA LEU A 359 -30.34 -1.53 -15.86
C LEU A 359 -30.62 -1.10 -14.41
N ALA A 360 -30.41 -2.03 -13.48
CA ALA A 360 -30.40 -1.82 -12.03
C ALA A 360 -29.03 -2.19 -11.44
N ASP A 361 -28.43 -1.31 -10.61
CA ASP A 361 -27.31 -1.64 -9.71
C ASP A 361 -27.92 -2.37 -8.51
N PHE A 362 -28.02 -3.70 -8.60
CA PHE A 362 -28.71 -4.55 -7.62
C PHE A 362 -27.71 -5.00 -6.54
N ASP A 363 -27.76 -4.35 -5.38
CA ASP A 363 -26.78 -4.44 -4.29
C ASP A 363 -27.32 -5.24 -3.11
N ALA A 364 -26.48 -6.09 -2.53
CA ALA A 364 -26.78 -6.87 -1.34
C ALA A 364 -26.68 -6.01 -0.07
N VAL A 365 -27.82 -5.78 0.60
CA VAL A 365 -27.94 -4.93 1.79
C VAL A 365 -26.92 -5.35 2.85
N SER A 366 -25.82 -4.59 2.93
CA SER A 366 -24.73 -4.83 3.88
C SER A 366 -24.21 -6.29 3.83
N LEU A 367 -23.73 -6.74 2.68
CA LEU A 367 -23.35 -8.14 2.41
C LEU A 367 -22.59 -8.87 3.54
N TYR A 368 -21.46 -8.32 4.05
CA TYR A 368 -20.68 -9.01 5.10
C TYR A 368 -21.43 -9.08 6.45
N PRO A 369 -22.11 -8.02 6.93
CA PRO A 369 -23.07 -8.12 8.04
C PRO A 369 -24.18 -9.15 7.82
N SER A 370 -24.75 -9.22 6.61
CA SER A 370 -25.77 -10.20 6.24
C SER A 370 -25.25 -11.63 6.35
N ALA A 371 -24.04 -11.89 5.82
CA ALA A 371 -23.34 -13.15 5.99
C ALA A 371 -23.10 -13.52 7.46
N MET A 372 -22.70 -12.55 8.30
CA MET A 372 -22.58 -12.77 9.75
C MET A 372 -23.90 -13.13 10.43
N SER A 373 -25.04 -12.70 9.88
CA SER A 373 -26.37 -12.99 10.43
C SER A 373 -26.98 -14.30 9.94
N GLU A 374 -26.59 -14.79 8.75
CA GLU A 374 -27.01 -16.10 8.23
C GLU A 374 -26.17 -17.27 8.76
N LEU A 375 -24.94 -17.03 9.24
CA LEU A 375 -24.14 -18.06 9.89
C LEU A 375 -24.84 -18.60 11.16
N PRO A 376 -24.75 -19.92 11.47
CA PRO A 376 -25.13 -20.47 12.78
C PRO A 376 -24.34 -19.86 13.96
N GLY A 377 -23.21 -19.21 13.65
CA GLY A 377 -22.33 -18.50 14.56
C GLY A 377 -20.86 -18.74 14.20
N TYR A 378 -19.96 -18.26 15.05
CA TYR A 378 -18.54 -18.63 14.94
C TYR A 378 -18.32 -20.01 15.51
N VAL A 379 -17.63 -20.88 14.75
CA VAL A 379 -17.41 -22.26 15.20
C VAL A 379 -16.52 -22.27 16.45
N ARG A 380 -16.87 -23.11 17.43
CA ARG A 380 -16.17 -23.23 18.70
C ARG A 380 -15.08 -24.27 18.64
N GLY A 381 -14.26 -24.29 19.69
CA GLY A 381 -13.41 -25.43 19.97
C GLY A 381 -12.10 -25.51 19.20
N LYS A 382 -11.54 -26.71 19.17
CA LYS A 382 -10.19 -26.97 18.67
C LYS A 382 -10.25 -27.63 17.30
N GLY A 383 -9.69 -26.97 16.29
CA GLY A 383 -9.56 -27.51 14.94
C GLY A 383 -8.81 -28.85 14.92
N LYS A 384 -9.53 -29.89 14.50
CA LYS A 384 -9.07 -31.28 14.38
C LYS A 384 -8.64 -31.55 12.94
N LEU A 385 -7.65 -32.41 12.72
CA LEU A 385 -7.21 -32.80 11.37
C LEU A 385 -8.05 -33.98 10.87
N PHE A 386 -8.32 -34.01 9.57
CA PHE A 386 -8.87 -35.18 8.88
C PHE A 386 -8.11 -35.44 7.57
N LYS A 387 -8.23 -36.65 7.04
CA LYS A 387 -7.62 -37.12 5.80
C LYS A 387 -8.61 -37.99 5.04
N ASP A 388 -8.56 -37.95 3.71
CA ASP A 388 -9.32 -38.78 2.75
C ASP A 388 -10.86 -38.65 2.77
N SER A 389 -11.50 -38.35 3.92
CA SER A 389 -12.94 -38.10 4.06
C SER A 389 -13.22 -36.97 5.05
N ILE A 390 -14.21 -36.12 4.75
CA ILE A 390 -14.70 -35.09 5.68
C ILE A 390 -15.55 -35.78 6.78
N PRO A 391 -15.31 -35.52 8.08
CA PRO A 391 -16.13 -36.10 9.15
C PRO A 391 -17.59 -35.67 9.08
N SER A 392 -18.52 -36.61 9.30
CA SER A 392 -19.97 -36.36 9.23
C SER A 392 -20.49 -35.46 10.34
N ASP A 393 -19.75 -35.33 11.45
CA ASP A 393 -20.06 -34.46 12.59
C ASP A 393 -19.44 -33.05 12.46
N ALA A 394 -18.89 -32.69 11.30
CA ALA A 394 -18.23 -31.41 11.09
C ALA A 394 -19.21 -30.23 10.95
N ASP A 395 -19.35 -29.46 12.02
CA ASP A 395 -19.99 -28.12 12.04
C ASP A 395 -19.43 -27.22 10.92
N TYR A 396 -18.11 -27.11 10.85
CA TYR A 396 -17.37 -26.38 9.82
C TYR A 396 -16.06 -27.08 9.48
N TYR A 397 -15.60 -26.93 8.23
CA TYR A 397 -14.30 -27.43 7.79
C TYR A 397 -13.65 -26.50 6.75
N ALA A 398 -12.34 -26.63 6.62
CA ALA A 398 -11.56 -26.18 5.48
C ALA A 398 -10.81 -27.40 4.89
N ALA A 399 -11.18 -27.79 3.68
CA ALA A 399 -10.70 -28.99 3.01
C ALA A 399 -9.76 -28.65 1.85
N ARG A 400 -8.72 -29.46 1.66
CA ARG A 400 -7.99 -29.55 0.40
C ARG A 400 -8.61 -30.66 -0.43
N VAL A 401 -9.17 -30.31 -1.58
CA VAL A 401 -9.88 -31.21 -2.50
C VAL A 401 -9.25 -31.15 -3.90
N ARG A 402 -9.41 -32.22 -4.69
CA ARG A 402 -9.18 -32.21 -6.14
C ARG A 402 -10.55 -32.26 -6.82
N PHE A 403 -10.83 -31.37 -7.76
CA PHE A 403 -12.06 -31.45 -8.55
C PHE A 403 -11.90 -32.45 -9.70
N ASP A 404 -12.89 -33.32 -9.87
CA ASP A 404 -12.85 -34.45 -10.81
C ASP A 404 -13.79 -34.22 -12.01
N SER A 405 -14.95 -33.58 -11.81
CA SER A 405 -15.83 -33.06 -12.88
C SER A 405 -16.40 -31.67 -12.54
N ILE A 406 -17.01 -31.03 -13.54
CA ILE A 406 -17.90 -29.87 -13.38
C ILE A 406 -18.93 -29.91 -14.52
N ASP A 407 -20.20 -29.89 -14.16
CA ASP A 407 -21.28 -30.13 -15.13
C ASP A 407 -21.81 -28.82 -15.72
N ILE A 408 -21.97 -27.78 -14.89
CA ILE A 408 -22.50 -26.47 -15.31
C ILE A 408 -21.36 -25.43 -15.36
N LYS A 409 -21.10 -24.91 -16.55
CA LYS A 409 -20.12 -23.84 -16.78
C LYS A 409 -20.78 -22.48 -16.69
N ARG A 410 -20.80 -21.91 -15.48
CA ARG A 410 -21.39 -20.58 -15.19
C ARG A 410 -20.68 -19.45 -15.93
N HIS A 411 -21.44 -18.45 -16.37
CA HIS A 411 -20.94 -17.17 -16.92
C HIS A 411 -20.11 -16.41 -15.87
N PHE A 412 -20.49 -16.53 -14.59
CA PHE A 412 -19.70 -16.11 -13.43
C PHE A 412 -19.20 -17.35 -12.68
N PRO A 413 -17.97 -17.84 -12.94
CA PRO A 413 -17.43 -19.02 -12.26
C PRO A 413 -17.22 -18.76 -10.77
N LEU A 414 -17.56 -19.73 -9.92
CA LEU A 414 -17.57 -19.52 -8.46
C LEU A 414 -16.18 -19.63 -7.82
N LEU A 415 -15.26 -20.39 -8.43
CA LEU A 415 -13.91 -20.61 -7.94
C LEU A 415 -12.84 -19.86 -8.74
N SER A 416 -11.72 -19.58 -8.08
CA SER A 416 -10.62 -18.83 -8.66
C SER A 416 -9.24 -19.20 -8.10
N PHE A 417 -8.24 -19.23 -8.99
CA PHE A 417 -6.84 -19.39 -8.61
C PHE A 417 -6.06 -18.08 -8.77
N TYR A 418 -4.87 -18.05 -8.17
CA TYR A 418 -3.96 -16.91 -8.23
C TYR A 418 -2.80 -17.22 -9.17
N GLU A 419 -2.77 -16.55 -10.32
CA GLU A 419 -1.78 -16.77 -11.36
C GLU A 419 -1.23 -15.45 -11.88
N ASN A 420 0.06 -15.40 -12.19
CA ASN A 420 0.72 -14.24 -12.79
C ASN A 420 0.53 -12.91 -12.04
N GLY A 421 0.11 -12.93 -10.77
CA GLY A 421 -0.18 -11.74 -9.96
C GLY A 421 -1.67 -11.35 -9.91
N SER A 422 -2.53 -12.04 -10.66
CA SER A 422 -3.99 -11.80 -10.74
C SER A 422 -4.76 -12.93 -10.07
N ARG A 423 -6.00 -12.62 -9.64
CA ARG A 423 -7.01 -13.59 -9.19
C ARG A 423 -7.95 -13.82 -10.37
N ASN A 424 -7.96 -15.04 -10.91
CA ASN A 424 -8.70 -15.39 -12.12
C ASN A 424 -9.79 -16.39 -11.75
N PHE A 425 -11.06 -16.00 -11.94
CA PHE A 425 -12.20 -16.90 -11.83
C PHE A 425 -12.35 -17.66 -13.15
N THR A 426 -12.55 -18.97 -13.08
CA THR A 426 -12.72 -19.83 -14.27
C THR A 426 -13.42 -21.14 -13.90
N ASN A 427 -14.12 -21.72 -14.88
CA ASN A 427 -14.67 -23.07 -14.83
C ASN A 427 -13.60 -24.17 -15.03
N ASP A 428 -12.37 -23.81 -15.44
CA ASP A 428 -11.27 -24.74 -15.75
C ASP A 428 -10.58 -25.30 -14.50
N ILE A 429 -11.35 -25.92 -13.60
CA ILE A 429 -10.91 -26.42 -12.28
C ILE A 429 -10.64 -27.93 -12.24
N ILE A 430 -11.09 -28.70 -13.23
CA ILE A 430 -10.91 -30.16 -13.29
C ILE A 430 -9.42 -30.53 -13.17
N GLY A 431 -9.12 -31.55 -12.36
CA GLY A 431 -7.78 -32.02 -12.06
C GLY A 431 -6.97 -31.12 -11.11
N ARG A 432 -7.46 -29.91 -10.78
CA ARG A 432 -6.74 -29.00 -9.88
C ARG A 432 -7.03 -29.31 -8.42
N THR A 433 -5.99 -29.24 -7.60
CA THR A 433 -6.11 -29.26 -6.14
C THR A 433 -6.32 -27.84 -5.60
N MET A 434 -7.37 -27.64 -4.80
CA MET A 434 -7.74 -26.35 -4.20
C MET A 434 -8.02 -26.50 -2.70
N ILE A 435 -7.89 -25.40 -1.95
CA ILE A 435 -8.29 -25.30 -0.56
C ILE A 435 -9.58 -24.49 -0.51
N VAL A 436 -10.63 -25.05 0.06
CA VAL A 436 -12.00 -24.50 0.11
C VAL A 436 -12.59 -24.66 1.51
N GLY A 437 -13.38 -23.68 1.94
CA GLY A 437 -14.20 -23.81 3.16
C GLY A 437 -15.54 -24.50 2.86
N LYS A 438 -16.22 -24.98 3.91
CA LYS A 438 -17.47 -25.76 3.83
C LYS A 438 -18.48 -25.24 2.81
N GLN A 439 -19.00 -24.03 3.03
CA GLN A 439 -20.03 -23.45 2.16
C GLN A 439 -19.53 -23.22 0.72
N ALA A 440 -18.24 -22.88 0.52
CA ALA A 440 -17.69 -22.71 -0.82
C ALA A 440 -17.54 -24.04 -1.59
N LEU A 441 -17.42 -25.18 -0.87
CA LEU A 441 -17.44 -26.52 -1.46
C LEU A 441 -18.88 -26.99 -1.73
N GLU A 442 -19.81 -26.70 -0.83
CA GLU A 442 -21.24 -26.97 -1.00
C GLU A 442 -21.80 -26.19 -2.20
N ASP A 443 -21.43 -24.91 -2.35
CA ASP A 443 -21.84 -24.05 -3.47
C ASP A 443 -21.35 -24.56 -4.83
N ILE A 444 -20.09 -24.99 -4.97
CA ILE A 444 -19.57 -25.45 -6.27
C ILE A 444 -20.19 -26.81 -6.67
N VAL A 445 -20.54 -27.65 -5.69
CA VAL A 445 -21.31 -28.89 -5.93
C VAL A 445 -22.73 -28.53 -6.39
N HIS A 446 -23.44 -27.68 -5.64
CA HIS A 446 -24.85 -27.37 -5.89
C HIS A 446 -25.06 -26.55 -7.16
N PHE A 447 -24.33 -25.44 -7.33
CA PHE A 447 -24.55 -24.52 -8.45
C PHE A 447 -23.77 -24.87 -9.72
N GLN A 448 -22.72 -25.69 -9.64
CA GLN A 448 -21.90 -26.08 -10.79
C GLN A 448 -21.81 -27.60 -11.07
N GLY A 449 -22.47 -28.45 -10.27
CA GLY A 449 -22.42 -29.90 -10.44
C GLY A 449 -21.01 -30.47 -10.29
N ALA A 450 -20.16 -29.86 -9.46
CA ALA A 450 -18.76 -30.29 -9.35
C ALA A 450 -18.62 -31.54 -8.46
N THR A 451 -17.97 -32.58 -8.98
CA THR A 451 -17.51 -33.72 -8.18
C THR A 451 -16.07 -33.52 -7.72
N TYR A 452 -15.70 -34.11 -6.59
CA TYR A 452 -14.39 -33.91 -5.98
C TYR A 452 -13.91 -35.08 -5.11
N SER A 453 -12.60 -35.25 -5.07
CA SER A 453 -11.88 -36.13 -4.16
C SER A 453 -11.29 -35.33 -3.00
N VAL A 454 -11.62 -35.73 -1.76
CA VAL A 454 -11.04 -35.15 -0.55
C VAL A 454 -9.61 -35.65 -0.34
N ILE A 455 -8.69 -34.76 0.06
CA ILE A 455 -7.29 -35.12 0.35
C ILE A 455 -7.03 -35.05 1.86
N GLU A 456 -7.16 -33.86 2.44
CA GLU A 456 -6.97 -33.59 3.87
C GLU A 456 -7.61 -32.26 4.26
N GLY A 457 -7.79 -32.02 5.55
CA GLY A 457 -8.27 -30.71 6.01
C GLY A 457 -8.28 -30.54 7.52
N ILE A 458 -8.90 -29.43 7.94
CA ILE A 458 -9.16 -29.12 9.34
C ILE A 458 -10.67 -28.95 9.52
N TYR A 459 -11.23 -29.56 10.56
CA TYR A 459 -12.64 -29.46 10.91
C TYR A 459 -12.85 -29.08 12.38
N TRP A 460 -14.08 -28.67 12.71
CA TRP A 460 -14.56 -28.36 14.04
C TRP A 460 -15.96 -28.97 14.22
N ASN A 461 -16.28 -29.39 15.45
CA ASN A 461 -17.49 -30.13 15.82
C ASN A 461 -17.90 -29.85 17.30
N GLU A 462 -17.63 -28.64 17.80
CA GLU A 462 -17.90 -28.22 19.19
C GLU A 462 -19.02 -27.15 19.27
N GLY A 463 -19.86 -27.06 18.22
CA GLY A 463 -20.97 -26.12 18.10
C GLY A 463 -20.55 -24.68 17.76
N PHE A 464 -21.52 -23.76 17.87
CA PHE A 464 -21.38 -22.37 17.39
C PHE A 464 -21.58 -21.32 18.48
N ASN A 465 -20.90 -20.18 18.35
CA ASN A 465 -21.07 -18.99 19.18
C ASN A 465 -21.86 -17.92 18.40
N ASP A 466 -23.11 -17.72 18.80
CA ASP A 466 -24.09 -16.84 18.16
C ASP A 466 -23.92 -15.34 18.51
N GLN A 467 -22.98 -14.97 19.37
CA GLN A 467 -22.83 -13.60 19.85
C GLN A 467 -22.57 -12.60 18.70
N ILE A 468 -21.96 -13.05 17.61
CA ILE A 468 -21.77 -12.21 16.41
C ILE A 468 -23.11 -11.83 15.76
N ILE A 469 -24.04 -12.77 15.65
CA ILE A 469 -25.39 -12.59 15.08
C ILE A 469 -26.14 -11.54 15.90
N LYS A 470 -26.18 -11.72 17.22
CA LYS A 470 -26.81 -10.78 18.16
C LYS A 470 -26.20 -9.39 18.09
N THR A 471 -24.87 -9.30 17.99
CA THR A 471 -24.14 -8.03 17.93
C THR A 471 -24.37 -7.31 16.60
N ILE A 472 -24.27 -8.02 15.47
CA ILE A 472 -24.39 -7.42 14.13
C ILE A 472 -25.81 -6.93 13.87
N SER A 473 -26.84 -7.70 14.24
CA SER A 473 -28.23 -7.28 14.12
C SER A 473 -28.55 -6.06 14.98
N LYS A 474 -28.01 -5.97 16.21
CA LYS A 474 -28.16 -4.77 17.05
C LYS A 474 -27.50 -3.53 16.41
N MET A 475 -26.31 -3.68 15.83
CA MET A 475 -25.62 -2.58 15.14
C MET A 475 -26.33 -2.17 13.84
N PHE A 476 -26.89 -3.13 13.10
CA PHE A 476 -27.66 -2.88 11.88
C PHE A 476 -28.95 -2.12 12.19
N ASN A 477 -29.71 -2.54 13.21
CA ASN A 477 -30.94 -1.85 13.63
C ASN A 477 -30.66 -0.42 14.12
N ALA A 478 -29.56 -0.21 14.87
CA ALA A 478 -29.11 1.13 15.23
C ALA A 478 -28.75 1.96 13.98
N ARG A 479 -28.11 1.35 12.97
CA ARG A 479 -27.81 2.02 11.70
C ARG A 479 -29.06 2.41 10.93
N LEU A 480 -30.09 1.55 10.89
CA LEU A 480 -31.36 1.87 10.24
C LEU A 480 -32.01 3.11 10.88
N LYS A 481 -32.06 3.18 12.21
CA LYS A 481 -32.55 4.36 12.95
C LYS A 481 -31.79 5.63 12.53
N TYR A 482 -30.46 5.64 12.65
CA TYR A 482 -29.67 6.82 12.27
C TYR A 482 -29.73 7.15 10.76
N LYS A 483 -29.95 6.16 9.88
CA LYS A 483 -30.17 6.40 8.45
C LYS A 483 -31.51 7.11 8.21
N ALA A 484 -32.57 6.74 8.91
CA ALA A 484 -33.87 7.42 8.84
C ALA A 484 -33.80 8.87 9.37
N GLU A 485 -33.01 9.12 10.41
CA GLU A 485 -32.75 10.47 10.95
C GLU A 485 -31.82 11.35 10.08
N SER A 486 -31.37 10.84 8.92
CA SER A 486 -30.30 11.44 8.10
C SER A 486 -29.03 11.78 8.90
N ASN A 487 -28.73 11.00 9.96
CA ASN A 487 -27.59 11.22 10.84
C ASN A 487 -26.32 10.53 10.29
N PRO A 488 -25.21 11.26 10.06
CA PRO A 488 -23.98 10.68 9.53
C PRO A 488 -23.32 9.60 10.43
N LEU A 489 -23.74 9.44 11.69
CA LEU A 489 -23.34 8.29 12.53
C LEU A 489 -23.64 6.93 11.89
N GLN A 490 -24.61 6.84 10.98
CA GLN A 490 -24.90 5.61 10.24
C GLN A 490 -23.68 5.11 9.44
N GLU A 491 -22.81 6.01 8.96
CA GLU A 491 -21.55 5.63 8.28
C GLU A 491 -20.49 5.09 9.24
N VAL A 492 -20.45 5.57 10.49
CA VAL A 492 -19.57 5.02 11.53
C VAL A 492 -20.01 3.60 11.90
N LEU A 493 -21.32 3.37 12.04
CA LEU A 493 -21.88 2.03 12.24
C LEU A 493 -21.59 1.13 11.04
N LYS A 494 -21.84 1.59 9.79
CA LYS A 494 -21.50 0.88 8.54
C LYS A 494 -20.03 0.46 8.52
N LEU A 495 -19.13 1.39 8.86
CA LEU A 495 -17.69 1.12 8.89
C LEU A 495 -17.31 0.10 9.98
N MET A 496 -17.85 0.21 11.19
CA MET A 496 -17.55 -0.75 12.27
C MET A 496 -18.01 -2.16 11.91
N MET A 497 -19.23 -2.29 11.38
CA MET A 497 -19.78 -3.55 10.88
C MET A 497 -18.87 -4.16 9.80
N ASN A 498 -18.56 -3.40 8.74
CA ASN A 498 -17.71 -3.86 7.64
C ASN A 498 -16.24 -4.08 8.05
N SER A 499 -15.74 -3.41 9.08
CA SER A 499 -14.35 -3.59 9.56
C SER A 499 -14.18 -4.83 10.43
N SER A 500 -15.26 -5.39 10.98
CA SER A 500 -15.20 -6.47 11.97
C SER A 500 -14.61 -7.77 11.39
N TYR A 501 -15.09 -8.25 10.24
CA TYR A 501 -14.51 -9.44 9.57
C TYR A 501 -13.05 -9.21 9.16
N GLY A 502 -12.70 -7.99 8.73
CA GLY A 502 -11.34 -7.63 8.35
C GLY A 502 -10.32 -7.77 9.49
N LYS A 503 -10.76 -7.72 10.75
CA LYS A 503 -9.90 -8.00 11.93
C LYS A 503 -9.57 -9.49 12.07
N LEU A 504 -10.45 -10.38 11.62
CA LEU A 504 -10.23 -11.83 11.62
C LEU A 504 -9.27 -12.29 10.52
N LEU A 505 -9.03 -11.44 9.52
CA LEU A 505 -8.19 -11.70 8.34
C LEU A 505 -6.89 -10.86 8.33
N MET A 506 -6.46 -10.36 9.48
CA MET A 506 -5.28 -9.50 9.59
C MET A 506 -4.00 -10.28 9.29
N LYS A 507 -3.24 -9.78 8.32
CA LYS A 507 -1.95 -10.36 7.91
C LYS A 507 -0.85 -10.06 8.93
N PRO A 508 0.17 -10.93 9.05
CA PRO A 508 1.31 -10.70 9.93
C PRO A 508 2.01 -9.37 9.60
N ILE A 509 2.24 -8.55 10.64
CA ILE A 509 3.03 -7.32 10.54
C ILE A 509 4.51 -7.72 10.56
N VAL A 510 5.07 -7.96 9.37
CA VAL A 510 6.47 -8.39 9.14
C VAL A 510 7.54 -7.34 9.45
N LYS A 511 7.14 -6.08 9.66
CA LYS A 511 8.04 -4.93 9.86
C LYS A 511 7.58 -4.08 11.04
N LYS A 512 8.53 -3.51 11.78
CA LYS A 512 8.29 -2.50 12.81
C LYS A 512 9.13 -1.24 12.56
N LYS A 513 8.71 -0.12 13.15
CA LYS A 513 9.41 1.16 13.12
C LYS A 513 9.75 1.58 14.55
N VAL A 514 11.02 1.89 14.79
CA VAL A 514 11.56 2.20 16.12
C VAL A 514 12.39 3.49 16.06
N PHE A 515 11.92 4.54 16.71
CA PHE A 515 12.74 5.72 17.02
C PHE A 515 13.74 5.41 18.13
N VAL A 516 14.96 5.91 17.99
CA VAL A 516 16.04 5.78 18.98
C VAL A 516 16.64 7.16 19.22
N SER A 517 16.57 7.63 20.47
CA SER A 517 17.09 8.94 20.88
C SER A 517 18.22 8.83 21.90
N GLY A 518 19.26 9.67 21.72
CA GLY A 518 20.34 9.87 22.70
C GLY A 518 21.73 10.01 22.08
N GLY A 519 21.85 10.82 21.03
CA GLY A 519 23.12 11.10 20.35
C GLY A 519 23.71 9.93 19.57
N GLU A 520 24.79 10.23 18.82
CA GLU A 520 25.44 9.27 17.92
C GLU A 520 25.84 7.97 18.63
N LYS A 521 26.44 8.04 19.83
CA LYS A 521 26.88 6.88 20.62
C LYS A 521 25.75 5.85 20.83
N LYS A 522 24.59 6.27 21.33
CA LYS A 522 23.47 5.36 21.63
C LYS A 522 22.77 4.86 20.36
N ILE A 523 22.68 5.70 19.32
CA ILE A 523 22.14 5.31 18.02
C ILE A 523 23.05 4.25 17.36
N ASP A 524 24.36 4.38 17.49
CA ASP A 524 25.35 3.42 17.00
C ASP A 524 25.40 2.13 17.82
N GLU A 525 25.30 2.20 19.15
CA GLU A 525 25.12 1.02 20.00
C GLU A 525 23.86 0.23 19.62
N TYR A 526 22.74 0.92 19.40
CA TYR A 526 21.50 0.30 18.93
C TYR A 526 21.67 -0.30 17.52
N THR A 527 22.37 0.41 16.63
CA THR A 527 22.69 -0.07 15.27
C THR A 527 23.49 -1.37 15.35
N ARG A 528 24.55 -1.44 16.18
CA ARG A 528 25.38 -2.64 16.35
C ARG A 528 24.56 -3.82 16.90
N LYS A 529 23.74 -3.60 17.93
CA LYS A 529 22.91 -4.64 18.57
C LYS A 529 21.83 -5.21 17.65
N ASN A 530 21.18 -4.36 16.85
CA ASN A 530 20.03 -4.75 16.02
C ASN A 530 20.34 -4.92 14.53
N ILE A 531 21.62 -4.90 14.12
CA ILE A 531 22.04 -4.92 12.71
C ILE A 531 21.44 -6.08 11.90
N HIS A 532 21.26 -7.25 12.54
CA HIS A 532 20.70 -8.46 11.95
C HIS A 532 19.18 -8.39 11.67
N ARG A 533 18.46 -7.42 12.26
CA ARG A 533 17.02 -7.16 12.02
C ARG A 533 16.77 -5.89 11.21
N MET A 534 17.79 -5.05 11.02
CA MET A 534 17.64 -3.70 10.48
C MET A 534 17.48 -3.68 8.96
N ILE A 535 16.38 -3.10 8.49
CA ILE A 535 16.07 -2.85 7.07
C ILE A 535 16.62 -1.48 6.65
N SER A 536 16.44 -0.45 7.47
CA SER A 536 17.05 0.87 7.23
C SER A 536 17.16 1.72 8.51
N ARG A 537 18.13 2.63 8.53
CA ARG A 537 18.30 3.71 9.52
C ARG A 537 18.16 5.06 8.79
N THR A 538 17.22 5.90 9.23
CA THR A 538 17.00 7.25 8.71
C THR A 538 17.29 8.27 9.82
N PRO A 539 18.31 9.12 9.71
CA PRO A 539 18.49 10.26 10.62
C PRO A 539 17.29 11.22 10.56
N ILE A 540 16.84 11.70 11.72
CA ILE A 540 15.75 12.68 11.85
C ILE A 540 16.30 14.00 12.40
N SER A 541 17.22 13.91 13.36
CA SER A 541 18.06 14.99 13.88
C SER A 541 19.33 14.38 14.49
N ASP A 542 20.28 15.22 14.91
CA ASP A 542 21.56 14.80 15.51
C ASP A 542 21.41 13.84 16.69
N ASN A 543 20.27 13.93 17.39
CA ASN A 543 19.95 13.14 18.57
C ASN A 543 18.88 12.06 18.35
N LEU A 544 18.34 11.91 17.14
CA LEU A 544 17.20 11.04 16.83
C LEU A 544 17.34 10.35 15.47
N ALA A 545 17.24 9.01 15.46
CA ALA A 545 17.13 8.22 14.23
C ALA A 545 15.92 7.29 14.26
N LEU A 546 15.32 7.05 13.09
CA LEU A 546 14.28 6.06 12.86
C LEU A 546 14.87 4.80 12.25
N PHE A 547 14.59 3.66 12.86
CA PHE A 547 14.94 2.33 12.36
C PHE A 547 13.69 1.65 11.81
N GLU A 548 13.80 1.08 10.61
CA GLU A 548 12.85 0.11 10.06
C GLU A 548 13.48 -1.27 10.26
N GLU A 549 12.77 -2.21 10.89
CA GLU A 549 13.30 -3.52 11.29
C GLU A 549 12.31 -4.65 10.96
N HIS A 550 12.82 -5.86 10.71
CA HIS A 550 12.02 -7.07 10.67
C HIS A 550 11.43 -7.38 12.06
N LYS A 551 10.16 -7.78 12.09
CA LYS A 551 9.48 -8.25 13.30
C LYS A 551 9.35 -9.78 13.25
N ALA A 552 9.69 -10.44 14.37
CA ALA A 552 9.50 -11.89 14.51
C ALA A 552 8.01 -12.26 14.38
N LEU A 553 7.73 -13.35 13.67
CA LEU A 553 6.37 -13.79 13.34
C LEU A 553 5.76 -14.77 14.36
N SER A 554 6.58 -15.34 15.25
CA SER A 554 6.17 -16.29 16.29
C SER A 554 5.11 -15.77 17.28
N GLN A 555 4.85 -14.45 17.30
CA GLN A 555 3.85 -13.79 18.14
C GLN A 555 2.63 -13.30 17.33
N HIS A 556 2.44 -13.73 16.09
CA HIS A 556 1.26 -13.40 15.30
C HIS A 556 0.22 -14.52 15.36
N PHE A 557 -0.96 -14.20 15.87
CA PHE A 557 -2.14 -15.05 15.80
C PHE A 557 -3.29 -14.29 15.12
N SER A 558 -4.10 -15.00 14.34
CA SER A 558 -5.32 -14.48 13.73
C SER A 558 -6.34 -15.60 13.57
N PRO A 559 -7.61 -15.43 13.99
CA PRO A 559 -8.65 -16.45 13.87
C PRO A 559 -9.21 -16.51 12.44
N VAL A 560 -8.32 -16.77 11.47
CA VAL A 560 -8.60 -16.67 10.03
C VAL A 560 -9.79 -17.53 9.60
N HIS A 561 -9.98 -18.72 10.18
CA HIS A 561 -11.11 -19.61 9.89
C HIS A 561 -12.47 -18.93 10.11
N LEU A 562 -12.63 -18.11 11.16
CA LEU A 562 -13.85 -17.34 11.41
C LEU A 562 -14.08 -16.26 10.34
N GLY A 563 -13.00 -15.68 9.82
CA GLY A 563 -13.05 -14.76 8.69
C GLY A 563 -13.40 -15.46 7.37
N ILE A 564 -12.97 -16.72 7.18
CA ILE A 564 -13.34 -17.53 6.02
C ILE A 564 -14.83 -17.88 6.08
N GLN A 565 -15.39 -18.29 7.23
CA GLN A 565 -16.83 -18.54 7.39
C GLN A 565 -17.69 -17.37 6.85
N ILE A 566 -17.32 -16.13 7.17
CA ILE A 566 -18.02 -14.92 6.69
C ILE A 566 -17.82 -14.71 5.19
N LEU A 567 -16.60 -14.90 4.68
CA LEU A 567 -16.33 -14.76 3.25
C LEU A 567 -17.07 -15.80 2.41
N ASP A 568 -17.13 -17.05 2.87
CA ASP A 568 -17.86 -18.12 2.20
C ASP A 568 -19.37 -17.85 2.22
N SER A 569 -19.95 -17.51 3.38
CA SER A 569 -21.36 -17.12 3.48
C SER A 569 -21.70 -15.88 2.63
N SER A 570 -20.80 -14.89 2.55
CA SER A 570 -20.99 -13.71 1.67
C SER A 570 -21.01 -14.08 0.19
N LYS A 571 -20.22 -15.06 -0.24
CA LYS A 571 -20.28 -15.59 -1.61
C LYS A 571 -21.58 -16.35 -1.82
N HIS A 572 -21.99 -17.18 -0.86
CA HIS A 572 -23.23 -17.96 -0.94
C HIS A 572 -24.49 -17.08 -1.12
N ILE A 573 -24.58 -15.93 -0.43
CA ILE A 573 -25.63 -14.93 -0.65
C ILE A 573 -25.64 -14.46 -2.12
N MET A 574 -24.48 -14.07 -2.67
CA MET A 574 -24.38 -13.64 -4.06
C MET A 574 -24.64 -14.78 -5.04
N ASN A 575 -24.15 -15.98 -4.77
CA ASN A 575 -24.22 -17.15 -5.64
C ASN A 575 -25.67 -17.61 -5.83
N ARG A 576 -26.47 -17.67 -4.75
CA ARG A 576 -27.91 -17.98 -4.81
C ARG A 576 -28.68 -17.08 -5.79
N VAL A 577 -28.32 -15.79 -5.85
CA VAL A 577 -28.97 -14.80 -6.72
C VAL A 577 -28.40 -14.84 -8.14
N MET A 578 -27.07 -14.84 -8.29
CA MET A 578 -26.43 -14.81 -9.61
C MET A 578 -26.63 -16.10 -10.41
N CYS A 579 -26.57 -17.27 -9.76
CA CYS A 579 -26.79 -18.55 -10.43
C CYS A 579 -28.26 -18.69 -10.85
N LEU A 580 -29.20 -18.34 -9.97
CA LEU A 580 -30.63 -18.32 -10.31
C LEU A 580 -30.94 -17.33 -11.43
N ALA A 581 -30.32 -16.15 -11.42
CA ALA A 581 -30.44 -15.18 -12.52
C ALA A 581 -29.95 -15.77 -13.85
N GLU A 582 -28.82 -16.48 -13.86
CA GLU A 582 -28.33 -17.21 -15.03
C GLU A 582 -29.30 -18.32 -15.46
N ASP A 583 -29.81 -19.13 -14.51
CA ASP A 583 -30.73 -20.25 -14.75
C ASP A 583 -32.06 -19.79 -15.37
N ILE A 584 -32.60 -18.63 -14.97
CA ILE A 584 -33.82 -18.05 -15.56
C ILE A 584 -33.54 -17.14 -16.76
N ASN A 585 -32.29 -17.02 -17.24
CA ASN A 585 -31.91 -16.06 -18.28
C ASN A 585 -32.31 -14.60 -17.93
N ALA A 586 -32.11 -14.19 -16.68
CA ALA A 586 -32.11 -12.81 -16.22
C ALA A 586 -30.67 -12.26 -16.31
N ARG A 587 -30.40 -11.48 -17.35
CA ARG A 587 -29.03 -11.17 -17.75
C ARG A 587 -28.34 -10.18 -16.81
N ILE A 588 -27.27 -10.66 -16.18
CA ILE A 588 -26.30 -9.84 -15.45
C ILE A 588 -25.15 -9.47 -16.39
N TRP A 589 -24.88 -8.17 -16.50
CA TRP A 589 -23.84 -7.60 -17.37
C TRP A 589 -22.51 -7.39 -16.66
N TYR A 590 -22.55 -7.10 -15.37
CA TYR A 590 -21.38 -6.77 -14.56
C TYR A 590 -21.62 -7.10 -13.08
N GLN A 591 -20.53 -7.27 -12.33
CA GLN A 591 -20.55 -7.55 -10.90
C GLN A 591 -19.42 -6.80 -10.22
N ASP A 592 -19.68 -6.14 -9.09
CA ASP A 592 -18.64 -5.66 -8.19
C ASP A 592 -18.90 -5.98 -6.72
N THR A 593 -18.36 -7.13 -6.28
CA THR A 593 -18.29 -7.53 -4.86
C THR A 593 -19.64 -7.82 -4.22
N ASP A 594 -20.41 -6.77 -3.92
CA ASP A 594 -21.72 -6.77 -3.28
C ASP A 594 -22.86 -6.35 -4.21
N SER A 595 -22.58 -5.78 -5.39
CA SER A 595 -23.59 -5.42 -6.39
C SER A 595 -23.41 -6.07 -7.77
N MET A 596 -24.48 -6.04 -8.57
CA MET A 596 -24.51 -6.52 -9.95
C MET A 596 -25.38 -5.63 -10.85
N ASP A 597 -24.92 -5.36 -12.07
CA ASP A 597 -25.68 -4.63 -13.09
C ASP A 597 -26.56 -5.64 -13.84
N ILE A 598 -27.86 -5.62 -13.59
CA ILE A 598 -28.85 -6.55 -14.16
C ILE A 598 -29.88 -5.78 -15.00
N ASP A 599 -30.43 -6.42 -16.05
CA ASP A 599 -31.57 -5.87 -16.79
C ASP A 599 -32.74 -5.58 -15.84
N TYR A 600 -33.16 -4.31 -15.74
CA TYR A 600 -34.07 -3.80 -14.71
C TYR A 600 -35.39 -4.58 -14.67
N ASP A 601 -35.96 -4.85 -15.84
CA ASP A 601 -37.27 -5.52 -15.93
C ASP A 601 -37.19 -7.03 -15.59
N SER A 602 -35.98 -7.59 -15.45
CA SER A 602 -35.78 -8.95 -14.91
C SER A 602 -35.70 -9.00 -13.37
N VAL A 603 -35.56 -7.86 -12.68
CA VAL A 603 -35.41 -7.82 -11.21
C VAL A 603 -36.61 -8.43 -10.48
N GLN A 604 -37.84 -8.10 -10.89
CA GLN A 604 -39.05 -8.65 -10.29
C GLN A 604 -39.16 -10.16 -10.53
N ARG A 605 -38.94 -10.59 -11.77
CA ARG A 605 -38.96 -12.02 -12.17
C ARG A 605 -37.92 -12.85 -11.42
N LEU A 606 -36.75 -12.28 -11.13
CA LEU A 606 -35.73 -12.89 -10.27
C LEU A 606 -36.17 -12.97 -8.80
N ALA A 607 -36.85 -11.95 -8.29
CA ALA A 607 -37.38 -11.96 -6.92
C ALA A 607 -38.50 -13.00 -6.74
N ASP A 608 -39.40 -13.13 -7.72
CA ASP A 608 -40.45 -14.15 -7.71
C ASP A 608 -39.86 -15.56 -7.76
N ALA A 609 -38.95 -15.84 -8.71
CA ALA A 609 -38.26 -17.13 -8.79
C ALA A 609 -37.44 -17.45 -7.52
N TYR A 610 -36.87 -16.44 -6.87
CA TYR A 610 -36.10 -16.60 -5.63
C TYR A 610 -37.02 -16.90 -4.44
N ARG A 611 -38.20 -16.27 -4.36
CA ARG A 611 -39.23 -16.57 -3.37
C ARG A 611 -39.73 -18.00 -3.53
N ASP A 612 -39.99 -18.43 -4.75
CA ASP A 612 -40.51 -19.77 -5.04
C ASP A 612 -39.46 -20.86 -4.72
N LEU A 613 -38.18 -20.63 -5.05
CA LEU A 613 -37.09 -21.59 -4.81
C LEU A 613 -36.62 -21.64 -3.34
N TYR A 614 -36.54 -20.50 -2.65
CA TYR A 614 -35.93 -20.40 -1.31
C TYR A 614 -36.92 -20.07 -0.19
N SER A 615 -38.21 -19.86 -0.49
CA SER A 615 -39.25 -19.40 0.45
C SER A 615 -38.82 -18.14 1.23
N LYS A 616 -38.12 -17.22 0.55
CA LYS A 616 -37.54 -15.99 1.13
C LYS A 616 -37.77 -14.81 0.20
N GLU A 617 -38.13 -13.67 0.76
CA GLU A 617 -38.20 -12.40 0.03
C GLU A 617 -36.80 -11.94 -0.40
N LEU A 618 -36.63 -11.61 -1.69
CA LEU A 618 -35.35 -11.14 -2.22
C LEU A 618 -35.14 -9.63 -2.04
N ILE A 619 -36.20 -8.82 -2.22
CA ILE A 619 -36.09 -7.37 -2.35
C ILE A 619 -36.61 -6.66 -1.10
N SER A 620 -35.72 -6.01 -0.35
CA SER A 620 -36.09 -5.16 0.80
C SER A 620 -34.87 -4.39 1.35
N LYS A 621 -35.04 -3.64 2.44
CA LYS A 621 -33.98 -2.87 3.12
C LYS A 621 -33.35 -3.60 4.32
N GLN A 622 -33.65 -4.89 4.53
CA GLN A 622 -33.11 -5.71 5.63
C GLN A 622 -31.88 -6.53 5.22
N MET A 623 -31.16 -7.08 6.20
CA MET A 623 -30.04 -8.00 5.96
C MET A 623 -30.50 -9.29 5.26
N GLY A 624 -29.62 -9.86 4.44
CA GLY A 624 -29.87 -11.06 3.62
C GLY A 624 -30.64 -10.80 2.32
N GLN A 625 -30.97 -9.54 2.03
CA GLN A 625 -31.80 -9.11 0.91
C GLN A 625 -31.06 -8.09 0.03
N PHE A 626 -31.66 -7.76 -1.11
CA PHE A 626 -31.10 -6.89 -2.14
C PHE A 626 -32.01 -5.68 -2.40
N HIS A 627 -31.44 -4.61 -2.94
CA HIS A 627 -32.18 -3.44 -3.41
C HIS A 627 -31.47 -2.81 -4.61
N VAL A 628 -32.17 -1.93 -5.34
CA VAL A 628 -31.54 -1.10 -6.39
C VAL A 628 -30.85 0.09 -5.71
N ASP A 629 -29.51 0.14 -5.70
CA ASP A 629 -28.71 1.17 -4.97
C ASP A 629 -28.39 2.41 -5.82
N PHE A 630 -29.34 2.85 -6.65
CA PHE A 630 -29.24 4.14 -7.31
C PHE A 630 -29.82 5.27 -6.44
N ASP A 631 -29.11 6.40 -6.42
CA ASP A 631 -29.53 7.64 -5.77
C ASP A 631 -29.52 8.77 -6.79
N LEU A 632 -30.64 9.49 -6.90
CA LEU A 632 -30.87 10.54 -7.89
C LEU A 632 -31.64 11.69 -7.25
N ALA A 633 -30.94 12.80 -7.01
CA ALA A 633 -31.54 13.96 -6.36
C ALA A 633 -32.75 14.49 -7.17
N GLY A 634 -33.89 14.65 -6.49
CA GLY A 634 -35.14 15.15 -7.11
C GLY A 634 -35.91 14.12 -7.94
N SER A 635 -35.51 12.85 -7.98
CA SER A 635 -36.29 11.79 -8.62
C SER A 635 -37.65 11.57 -7.95
N LYS A 636 -38.65 11.18 -8.74
CA LYS A 636 -39.91 10.59 -8.26
C LYS A 636 -40.02 9.16 -8.80
N GLY A 637 -40.51 8.24 -7.96
CA GLY A 637 -40.63 6.83 -8.31
C GLY A 637 -39.30 6.07 -8.33
N ASN A 638 -39.18 5.05 -9.16
CA ASN A 638 -38.03 4.15 -9.19
C ASN A 638 -36.90 4.70 -10.05
N ILE A 639 -35.67 4.51 -9.61
CA ILE A 639 -34.45 4.97 -10.29
C ILE A 639 -33.82 3.80 -11.02
N TYR A 640 -33.38 4.04 -12.26
CA TYR A 640 -32.71 3.07 -13.12
C TYR A 640 -31.61 3.73 -13.95
N ALA A 641 -30.65 2.95 -14.40
CA ALA A 641 -29.73 3.39 -15.45
C ALA A 641 -30.41 3.20 -16.80
N ARG A 642 -30.47 4.25 -17.63
CA ARG A 642 -30.96 4.14 -19.02
C ARG A 642 -29.84 3.85 -20.02
N GLU A 643 -28.60 4.06 -19.60
CA GLU A 643 -27.40 3.95 -20.43
C GLU A 643 -26.18 3.77 -19.54
N SER A 644 -25.31 2.80 -19.85
CA SER A 644 -24.14 2.44 -19.02
C SER A 644 -22.89 2.18 -19.85
N PHE A 645 -21.73 2.65 -19.35
CA PHE A 645 -20.41 2.41 -19.91
C PHE A 645 -19.60 1.53 -18.95
N ILE A 646 -19.36 0.27 -19.31
CA ILE A 646 -18.54 -0.65 -18.54
C ILE A 646 -17.17 -0.75 -19.23
N LEU A 647 -16.17 -0.06 -18.66
CA LEU A 647 -14.79 -0.05 -19.18
C LEU A 647 -13.90 -1.14 -18.54
N GLY A 648 -14.41 -1.81 -17.50
CA GLY A 648 -13.77 -2.91 -16.80
C GLY A 648 -13.92 -2.81 -15.27
N LYS A 649 -13.28 -3.74 -14.54
CA LYS A 649 -13.47 -3.88 -13.08
C LYS A 649 -13.25 -2.57 -12.30
N LYS A 650 -14.31 -2.13 -11.62
CA LYS A 650 -14.43 -0.90 -10.83
C LYS A 650 -14.21 0.38 -11.67
N ARG A 651 -14.65 0.36 -12.94
CA ARG A 651 -14.55 1.43 -13.94
C ARG A 651 -15.82 1.47 -14.80
N TYR A 652 -16.87 2.06 -14.26
CA TYR A 652 -18.15 2.20 -14.94
C TYR A 652 -18.84 3.54 -14.66
N LEU A 653 -19.73 3.93 -15.57
CA LEU A 653 -20.56 5.13 -15.48
C LEU A 653 -21.97 4.78 -15.96
N ASP A 654 -22.96 5.21 -15.20
CA ASP A 654 -24.38 4.99 -15.49
C ASP A 654 -25.10 6.32 -15.57
N VAL A 655 -25.88 6.50 -16.63
CA VAL A 655 -26.77 7.64 -16.82
C VAL A 655 -28.10 7.28 -16.17
N LEU A 656 -28.38 7.91 -15.04
CA LEU A 656 -29.57 7.64 -14.23
C LEU A 656 -30.78 8.41 -14.77
N ALA A 657 -31.93 7.77 -14.66
CA ALA A 657 -33.26 8.34 -14.89
C ALA A 657 -34.25 7.71 -13.89
N CYS A 658 -35.49 8.19 -13.89
CA CYS A 658 -36.59 7.62 -13.11
C CYS A 658 -37.91 7.61 -13.90
N ASP A 659 -38.92 6.93 -13.37
CA ASP A 659 -40.23 6.76 -14.00
C ASP A 659 -41.24 7.89 -13.65
N GLY A 660 -41.13 8.51 -12.47
CA GLY A 660 -42.09 9.51 -12.00
C GLY A 660 -41.79 10.97 -12.34
N ASN A 661 -40.62 11.31 -12.90
CA ASN A 661 -40.30 12.62 -13.48
C ASN A 661 -39.02 12.59 -14.34
N ASN A 662 -38.75 13.69 -15.05
CA ASN A 662 -37.59 13.89 -15.94
C ASN A 662 -36.25 14.14 -15.19
N ALA A 663 -36.09 13.69 -13.94
CA ALA A 663 -34.81 13.83 -13.26
C ALA A 663 -33.76 12.94 -13.95
N THR A 664 -32.53 13.46 -14.09
CA THR A 664 -31.41 12.71 -14.67
C THR A 664 -30.11 13.02 -13.93
N GLY A 665 -29.19 12.06 -13.90
CA GLY A 665 -27.93 12.18 -13.18
C GLY A 665 -26.89 11.17 -13.66
N LEU A 666 -25.72 11.14 -13.00
CA LEU A 666 -24.62 10.24 -13.33
C LEU A 666 -24.15 9.49 -12.07
N HIS A 667 -24.18 8.16 -12.11
CA HIS A 667 -23.38 7.33 -11.19
C HIS A 667 -21.99 7.14 -11.79
N ILE A 668 -20.93 7.38 -11.01
CA ILE A 668 -19.56 7.42 -11.56
C ILE A 668 -18.60 6.63 -10.65
N ARG A 669 -18.01 5.56 -11.19
CA ARG A 669 -17.10 4.68 -10.46
C ARG A 669 -15.77 4.50 -11.20
N MET A 670 -14.84 5.46 -11.08
CA MET A 670 -13.50 5.38 -11.71
C MET A 670 -12.38 5.05 -10.71
N LYS A 671 -12.10 3.76 -10.46
CA LYS A 671 -11.07 3.35 -9.49
C LYS A 671 -9.69 3.97 -9.80
N SER A 672 -9.19 4.72 -8.81
CA SER A 672 -7.91 5.47 -8.78
C SER A 672 -7.95 6.91 -9.33
N ILE A 673 -9.08 7.39 -9.83
CA ILE A 673 -9.30 8.81 -10.17
C ILE A 673 -10.29 9.38 -9.16
N PRO A 674 -9.99 10.50 -8.46
CA PRO A 674 -10.96 11.17 -7.60
C PRO A 674 -12.15 11.71 -8.41
N SER A 675 -13.38 11.54 -7.93
CA SER A 675 -14.61 11.93 -8.66
C SER A 675 -14.65 13.40 -9.06
N LYS A 676 -14.04 14.29 -8.26
CA LYS A 676 -13.90 15.72 -8.56
C LYS A 676 -13.17 16.04 -9.87
N LEU A 677 -12.29 15.15 -10.37
CA LEU A 677 -11.65 15.32 -11.69
C LEU A 677 -12.52 14.85 -12.86
N LEU A 678 -13.76 14.44 -12.59
CA LEU A 678 -14.75 13.98 -13.57
C LEU A 678 -16.01 14.87 -13.55
N GLU A 679 -16.13 15.80 -12.61
CA GLU A 679 -17.23 16.78 -12.55
C GLU A 679 -17.25 17.60 -13.86
N GLY A 680 -18.41 17.64 -14.54
CA GLY A 680 -18.61 18.38 -15.80
C GLY A 680 -18.35 17.62 -17.11
N ASP A 681 -17.34 16.72 -17.19
CA ASP A 681 -17.01 15.98 -18.45
C ASP A 681 -17.04 14.45 -18.31
N ALA A 682 -17.63 13.90 -17.24
CA ALA A 682 -17.65 12.46 -16.96
C ALA A 682 -18.16 11.62 -18.16
N TYR A 683 -19.32 11.96 -18.72
CA TYR A 683 -19.91 11.22 -19.83
C TYR A 683 -18.97 11.15 -21.04
N ALA A 684 -18.51 12.31 -21.54
CA ALA A 684 -17.63 12.34 -22.70
C ALA A 684 -16.24 11.75 -22.38
N THR A 685 -15.76 11.84 -21.14
CA THR A 685 -14.55 11.13 -20.67
C THR A 685 -14.72 9.61 -20.77
N TYR A 686 -15.84 9.05 -20.33
CA TYR A 686 -16.13 7.62 -20.47
C TYR A 686 -16.30 7.21 -21.93
N MET A 687 -16.99 8.01 -22.74
CA MET A 687 -17.12 7.81 -24.20
C MET A 687 -15.76 7.80 -24.91
N LYS A 688 -14.88 8.78 -24.63
CA LYS A 688 -13.50 8.85 -25.15
C LYS A 688 -12.73 7.57 -24.80
N LEU A 689 -12.78 7.12 -23.54
CA LEU A 689 -12.11 5.89 -23.08
C LEU A 689 -12.74 4.61 -23.66
N PHE A 690 -14.06 4.57 -23.86
CA PHE A 690 -14.77 3.49 -24.55
C PHE A 690 -14.29 3.36 -26.00
N ASN A 691 -14.23 4.48 -26.72
CA ASN A 691 -13.70 4.59 -28.09
C ASN A 691 -12.15 4.46 -28.18
N GLY A 692 -11.48 4.11 -27.07
CA GLY A 692 -10.05 3.82 -27.04
C GLY A 692 -9.13 5.04 -27.06
N GLN A 693 -9.70 6.24 -26.98
CA GLN A 693 -8.95 7.49 -26.89
C GLN A 693 -8.25 7.62 -25.53
N SER A 694 -7.23 8.46 -25.48
CA SER A 694 -6.49 8.75 -24.25
C SER A 694 -7.10 9.96 -23.55
N VAL A 695 -7.47 9.82 -22.28
CA VAL A 695 -7.84 10.96 -21.42
C VAL A 695 -6.78 11.11 -20.33
N SER A 696 -6.52 12.34 -19.91
CA SER A 696 -5.45 12.65 -18.95
C SER A 696 -5.95 13.53 -17.81
N PHE A 697 -5.66 13.11 -16.58
CA PHE A 697 -6.07 13.75 -15.33
C PHE A 697 -4.86 14.31 -14.57
N ASP A 698 -4.99 15.47 -13.94
CA ASP A 698 -4.00 15.99 -13.00
C ASP A 698 -4.38 15.64 -11.56
N LEU A 699 -3.67 14.65 -10.98
CA LEU A 699 -3.92 14.21 -9.61
C LEU A 699 -3.38 15.19 -8.55
N THR A 700 -2.70 16.27 -8.92
CA THR A 700 -2.11 17.23 -7.96
C THR A 700 -3.12 18.28 -7.47
N GLU A 701 -4.14 18.60 -8.29
CA GLU A 701 -5.22 19.55 -7.98
C GLU A 701 -5.99 19.20 -6.69
N LEU A 702 -6.06 17.90 -6.33
CA LEU A 702 -6.82 17.39 -5.19
C LEU A 702 -5.98 16.66 -4.12
N CYS A 703 -4.66 16.58 -4.31
CA CYS A 703 -3.76 15.86 -3.39
C CYS A 703 -2.52 16.69 -3.10
N SER A 704 -2.74 17.88 -2.54
CA SER A 704 -1.72 18.90 -2.25
C SER A 704 -0.65 18.48 -1.23
N ILE A 705 -0.88 17.45 -0.41
CA ILE A 705 0.03 17.05 0.69
C ILE A 705 0.80 15.77 0.36
N ASN A 706 2.11 15.78 0.64
CA ASN A 706 3.01 14.63 0.61
C ASN A 706 3.56 14.36 2.02
N ILE A 707 3.45 13.12 2.49
CA ILE A 707 3.90 12.68 3.81
C ILE A 707 5.05 11.70 3.63
N ASN A 708 6.24 12.07 4.12
CA ASN A 708 7.40 11.18 4.12
C ASN A 708 7.50 10.43 5.46
N SER A 709 7.02 9.17 5.47
CA SER A 709 7.03 8.33 6.68
C SER A 709 8.41 7.77 7.08
N LYS A 710 9.49 8.21 6.42
CA LYS A 710 10.88 7.98 6.86
C LYS A 710 11.45 9.20 7.59
N THR A 711 11.53 10.36 6.92
CA THR A 711 12.02 11.61 7.52
C THR A 711 11.05 12.25 8.53
N GLN A 712 9.81 11.76 8.57
CA GLN A 712 8.66 12.36 9.24
C GLN A 712 8.28 13.76 8.71
N SER A 713 8.81 14.21 7.57
CA SER A 713 8.46 15.52 7.02
C SER A 713 7.12 15.52 6.28
N VAL A 714 6.49 16.69 6.24
CA VAL A 714 5.28 16.98 5.46
C VAL A 714 5.58 18.09 4.46
N SER A 715 5.27 17.87 3.20
CA SER A 715 5.57 18.79 2.10
C SER A 715 4.36 18.99 1.19
N LYS A 716 4.27 20.14 0.51
CA LYS A 716 3.39 20.30 -0.64
C LYS A 716 3.82 19.30 -1.72
N ARG A 717 2.86 18.68 -2.40
CA ARG A 717 3.07 17.68 -3.44
C ARG A 717 3.20 18.37 -4.79
N THR A 718 4.43 18.60 -5.25
CA THR A 718 4.72 19.40 -6.45
C THR A 718 5.01 18.58 -7.72
N SER A 719 5.42 17.31 -7.61
CA SER A 719 5.52 16.41 -8.79
C SER A 719 5.65 14.92 -8.40
N PHE A 720 5.48 14.03 -9.38
CA PHE A 720 5.58 12.55 -9.25
C PHE A 720 6.71 11.93 -10.12
N ILE A 721 7.72 12.70 -10.54
CA ILE A 721 8.63 12.28 -11.62
C ILE A 721 9.86 11.50 -11.12
N GLY A 722 9.95 10.24 -11.53
CA GLY A 722 11.19 9.43 -11.46
C GLY A 722 12.04 9.53 -12.74
N ALA A 723 13.34 9.22 -12.63
CA ALA A 723 14.34 9.39 -13.68
C ALA A 723 13.99 8.74 -15.04
N ASP A 724 13.21 7.65 -15.05
CA ASP A 724 12.76 7.00 -16.28
C ASP A 724 11.76 7.84 -17.09
N LYS A 725 10.92 8.66 -16.44
CA LYS A 725 9.98 9.56 -17.13
C LYS A 725 10.70 10.81 -17.65
N LEU A 726 11.71 11.29 -16.92
CA LEU A 726 12.63 12.34 -17.37
C LEU A 726 13.43 11.89 -18.61
N TYR A 727 13.95 10.65 -18.60
CA TYR A 727 14.68 10.09 -19.75
C TYR A 727 13.82 10.02 -21.02
N ARG A 728 12.58 9.52 -20.92
CA ARG A 728 11.69 9.42 -22.09
C ARG A 728 11.34 10.78 -22.67
N LYS A 729 11.14 11.81 -21.83
CA LYS A 729 10.96 13.19 -22.30
C LYS A 729 12.21 13.71 -23.01
N ALA A 730 13.37 13.65 -22.36
CA ALA A 730 14.62 14.14 -22.96
C ALA A 730 14.96 13.45 -24.30
N LYS A 731 14.75 12.13 -24.40
CA LYS A 731 14.98 11.37 -25.65
C LYS A 731 13.95 11.64 -26.75
N ALA A 732 12.79 12.21 -26.42
CA ALA A 732 11.82 12.69 -27.42
C ALA A 732 12.23 14.05 -28.02
N PHE A 733 12.99 14.86 -27.28
CA PHE A 733 13.55 16.14 -27.78
C PHE A 733 14.88 15.95 -28.53
N ASP A 734 15.74 15.04 -28.10
CA ASP A 734 16.93 14.62 -28.85
C ASP A 734 17.13 13.10 -28.75
N LYS A 735 17.04 12.42 -29.90
CA LYS A 735 17.16 10.96 -30.01
C LYS A 735 18.53 10.44 -29.56
N ASN A 736 19.57 11.27 -29.56
CA ASN A 736 20.92 10.90 -29.13
C ASN A 736 21.10 10.93 -27.61
N ILE A 737 20.18 11.56 -26.87
CA ILE A 737 20.24 11.57 -25.40
C ILE A 737 20.06 10.15 -24.86
N THR A 738 21.09 9.64 -24.20
CA THR A 738 21.09 8.31 -23.57
C THR A 738 20.52 8.34 -22.16
N LYS A 739 20.00 7.19 -21.70
CA LYS A 739 19.52 7.00 -20.32
C LYS A 739 20.62 7.29 -19.30
N LYS A 740 21.88 7.02 -19.67
CA LYS A 740 23.07 7.27 -18.88
C LYS A 740 23.33 8.77 -18.69
N GLN A 741 23.25 9.58 -19.76
CA GLN A 741 23.38 11.03 -19.67
C GLN A 741 22.28 11.65 -18.79
N VAL A 742 21.01 11.34 -19.02
CA VAL A 742 19.90 11.87 -18.20
C VAL A 742 20.00 11.43 -16.74
N SER A 743 20.38 10.17 -16.49
CA SER A 743 20.60 9.67 -15.12
C SER A 743 21.82 10.30 -14.44
N THR A 744 22.80 10.79 -15.21
CA THR A 744 23.99 11.48 -14.68
C THR A 744 23.67 12.94 -14.40
N TRP A 745 22.98 13.62 -15.32
CA TRP A 745 22.48 14.98 -15.15
C TRP A 745 21.50 15.10 -13.98
N ALA A 746 20.54 14.17 -13.85
CA ALA A 746 19.61 14.16 -12.72
C ALA A 746 20.34 13.90 -11.38
N LYS A 747 21.45 13.17 -11.41
CA LYS A 747 22.32 12.98 -10.23
C LYS A 747 23.22 14.17 -9.95
N SER A 748 23.48 15.09 -10.89
CA SER A 748 24.33 16.27 -10.66
C SER A 748 23.55 17.50 -10.15
N GLN A 749 22.21 17.47 -10.17
CA GLN A 749 21.39 18.57 -9.66
C GLN A 749 21.40 18.65 -8.13
N LYS A 750 21.85 19.78 -7.55
CA LYS A 750 21.90 20.01 -6.09
C LYS A 750 20.55 19.73 -5.40
N HIS A 751 19.44 20.19 -5.98
CA HIS A 751 18.10 20.00 -5.41
C HIS A 751 17.64 18.53 -5.41
N ILE A 752 18.00 17.73 -6.44
CA ILE A 752 17.74 16.29 -6.43
C ILE A 752 18.67 15.58 -5.43
N GLN A 753 19.93 16.00 -5.29
CA GLN A 753 20.85 15.44 -4.30
C GLN A 753 20.44 15.72 -2.84
N GLN A 754 19.83 16.88 -2.54
CA GLN A 754 19.39 17.22 -1.18
C GLN A 754 18.22 16.36 -0.69
N PHE A 755 17.26 16.02 -1.55
CA PHE A 755 16.08 15.22 -1.18
C PHE A 755 16.15 13.75 -1.58
N SER A 756 16.96 13.39 -2.59
CA SER A 756 17.38 12.00 -2.73
C SER A 756 18.36 11.72 -1.60
N SER A 757 17.90 11.04 -0.55
CA SER A 757 18.83 10.31 0.29
C SER A 757 19.64 9.43 -0.66
N ARG A 758 20.93 9.76 -0.85
CA ARG A 758 21.87 8.82 -1.43
C ARG A 758 21.93 7.69 -0.43
N SER A 759 21.03 6.72 -0.60
CA SER A 759 21.30 5.38 -0.12
C SER A 759 22.61 5.04 -0.83
N LYS A 760 23.71 5.20 -0.10
CA LYS A 760 24.89 4.41 -0.37
C LYS A 760 24.32 3.00 -0.30
N ARG A 761 24.09 2.38 -1.46
CA ARG A 761 24.07 0.94 -1.55
C ARG A 761 25.45 0.56 -1.09
N PHE A 762 25.56 0.33 0.21
CA PHE A 762 26.75 -0.27 0.77
C PHE A 762 26.94 -1.55 -0.05
N PRO A 763 28.13 -1.78 -0.63
CA PRO A 763 28.41 -3.09 -1.21
C PRO A 763 28.02 -4.10 -0.14
N LEU A 764 27.17 -5.06 -0.55
CA LEU A 764 26.44 -5.99 0.33
C LEU A 764 27.30 -6.33 1.55
N PHE A 765 26.77 -6.13 2.77
CA PHE A 765 27.49 -6.52 3.97
C PHE A 765 27.92 -7.98 3.78
N LYS A 766 29.23 -8.21 3.62
CA LYS A 766 29.77 -9.56 3.68
C LYS A 766 29.29 -10.13 5.01
N ILE A 767 28.57 -11.25 4.97
CA ILE A 767 28.27 -12.03 6.15
C ILE A 767 29.63 -12.25 6.83
N ALA A 768 29.79 -11.84 8.07
CA ALA A 768 31.06 -11.91 8.78
C ALA A 768 30.73 -11.91 10.26
N SER A 769 31.16 -12.96 10.95
CA SER A 769 30.87 -13.14 12.37
C SER A 769 32.09 -12.79 13.21
N ASN A 770 31.86 -12.28 14.41
CA ASN A 770 32.92 -12.12 15.40
C ASN A 770 33.19 -13.43 16.17
N ASN A 771 32.39 -14.46 15.95
CA ASN A 771 32.46 -15.74 16.63
C ASN A 771 32.91 -16.83 15.64
N PRO A 772 34.02 -17.54 15.88
CA PRO A 772 34.54 -18.56 14.96
C PRO A 772 33.59 -19.75 14.79
N ASN A 773 32.66 -19.97 15.72
CA ASN A 773 31.85 -21.19 15.83
C ASN A 773 30.42 -21.01 15.27
N GLU A 774 30.23 -20.06 14.35
CA GLU A 774 28.96 -19.86 13.63
C GLU A 774 28.97 -20.50 12.23
N TRP A 775 27.92 -21.23 11.92
CA TRP A 775 27.81 -22.06 10.72
C TRP A 775 26.54 -21.78 9.93
N GLN A 776 26.58 -22.00 8.61
CA GLN A 776 25.38 -22.12 7.77
C GLN A 776 25.15 -23.59 7.46
N MET A 777 23.89 -24.02 7.39
CA MET A 777 23.50 -25.41 7.12
C MET A 777 22.26 -25.49 6.21
N ASP A 778 22.23 -26.49 5.32
CA ASP A 778 21.20 -26.67 4.29
C ASP A 778 21.06 -28.17 3.91
N LEU A 779 19.96 -28.55 3.26
CA LEU A 779 19.79 -29.87 2.62
C LEU A 779 19.98 -29.76 1.10
N ALA A 780 21.20 -30.08 0.65
CA ALA A 780 21.51 -30.13 -0.77
C ALA A 780 21.14 -31.47 -1.42
N PHE A 781 20.91 -31.45 -2.73
CA PHE A 781 20.59 -32.62 -3.54
C PHE A 781 21.67 -32.89 -4.59
N TRP A 782 22.24 -34.08 -4.58
CA TRP A 782 23.00 -34.63 -5.71
C TRP A 782 22.11 -35.63 -6.44
N GLU A 783 21.63 -35.26 -7.63
CA GLU A 783 20.56 -35.97 -8.33
C GLU A 783 19.33 -36.13 -7.40
N LYS A 784 19.00 -37.35 -6.97
CA LYS A 784 17.93 -37.63 -5.99
C LYS A 784 18.44 -37.87 -4.56
N GLN A 785 19.75 -37.93 -4.34
CA GLN A 785 20.35 -38.23 -3.03
C GLN A 785 20.39 -36.96 -2.14
N PRO A 786 19.76 -36.95 -0.95
CA PRO A 786 19.89 -35.87 0.01
C PRO A 786 21.27 -35.86 0.68
N ILE A 787 21.78 -34.67 0.95
CA ILE A 787 23.05 -34.41 1.61
C ILE A 787 22.83 -33.28 2.63
N LEU A 788 23.10 -33.54 3.90
CA LEU A 788 23.29 -32.46 4.88
C LEU A 788 24.61 -31.77 4.57
N ILE A 789 24.59 -30.45 4.38
CA ILE A 789 25.81 -29.69 4.07
C ILE A 789 25.89 -28.45 4.95
N SER A 790 27.09 -28.18 5.47
CA SER A 790 27.35 -27.08 6.39
C SER A 790 28.65 -26.36 6.04
N VAL A 791 28.69 -25.04 6.20
CA VAL A 791 29.89 -24.23 5.98
C VAL A 791 30.07 -23.19 7.08
N ASN A 792 31.28 -23.08 7.61
CA ASN A 792 31.59 -22.11 8.65
C ASN A 792 31.60 -20.67 8.11
N ILE A 793 31.03 -19.74 8.89
CA ILE A 793 30.87 -18.34 8.49
C ILE A 793 32.20 -17.59 8.46
N ASN A 794 33.23 -18.01 9.19
CA ASN A 794 34.54 -17.38 9.12
C ASN A 794 35.51 -18.18 8.25
N SER A 795 35.88 -19.39 8.65
CA SER A 795 36.93 -20.18 8.00
C SER A 795 36.58 -20.70 6.60
N ARG A 796 35.30 -20.69 6.21
CA ARG A 796 34.76 -21.44 5.05
C ARG A 796 34.92 -22.96 5.16
N ILE A 797 35.37 -23.51 6.29
CA ILE A 797 35.54 -24.96 6.40
C ILE A 797 34.18 -25.64 6.20
N GLY A 798 34.18 -26.64 5.33
CA GLY A 798 33.00 -27.33 4.85
C GLY A 798 32.85 -28.71 5.49
N PHE A 799 31.61 -29.07 5.78
CA PHE A 799 31.19 -30.39 6.22
C PHE A 799 30.04 -30.88 5.35
N ALA A 800 29.97 -32.18 5.04
CA ALA A 800 28.83 -32.75 4.33
C ALA A 800 28.63 -34.24 4.66
N LYS A 801 27.37 -34.65 4.78
CA LYS A 801 26.96 -36.03 5.11
C LYS A 801 25.82 -36.49 4.21
N VAL A 802 26.01 -37.61 3.53
CA VAL A 802 24.98 -38.27 2.71
C VAL A 802 23.87 -38.79 3.63
N LEU A 803 22.61 -38.48 3.30
CA LEU A 803 21.44 -38.93 4.04
C LEU A 803 20.69 -39.99 3.22
N ASN A 804 20.15 -41.00 3.91
CA ASN A 804 19.33 -42.03 3.25
C ASN A 804 17.92 -41.51 2.85
N ASN A 805 17.41 -40.50 3.55
CA ASN A 805 16.12 -39.86 3.31
C ASN A 805 16.09 -38.46 3.97
N LYS A 806 15.00 -37.71 3.78
CA LYS A 806 14.79 -36.37 4.40
C LYS A 806 14.04 -36.38 5.73
N ARG A 807 13.86 -37.53 6.40
CA ARG A 807 13.10 -37.58 7.66
C ARG A 807 13.89 -36.88 8.78
N ALA A 808 13.18 -36.23 9.69
CA ALA A 808 13.75 -35.47 10.80
C ALA A 808 14.78 -36.27 11.60
N GLU A 809 14.52 -37.55 11.91
CA GLU A 809 15.45 -38.46 12.60
C GLU A 809 16.79 -38.65 11.87
N THR A 810 16.75 -38.81 10.54
CA THR A 810 17.94 -38.99 9.70
C THR A 810 18.76 -37.69 9.63
N VAL A 811 18.07 -36.54 9.62
CA VAL A 811 18.71 -35.22 9.64
C VAL A 811 19.31 -34.94 11.02
N LEU A 812 18.60 -35.25 12.10
CA LEU A 812 19.09 -35.12 13.47
C LEU A 812 20.38 -35.94 13.70
N LYS A 813 20.40 -37.22 13.33
CA LYS A 813 21.61 -38.08 13.39
C LYS A 813 22.80 -37.58 12.54
N ALA A 814 22.54 -36.68 11.60
CA ALA A 814 23.57 -36.01 10.82
C ALA A 814 24.01 -34.67 11.44
N ILE A 815 23.10 -33.99 12.16
CA ILE A 815 23.37 -32.80 12.98
C ILE A 815 24.17 -33.17 14.24
N GLU A 816 23.79 -34.25 14.94
CA GLU A 816 24.52 -34.81 16.10
C GLU A 816 25.98 -35.09 15.72
N ASP A 817 26.21 -35.81 14.63
CA ASP A 817 27.54 -36.12 14.10
C ASP A 817 28.31 -34.88 13.60
N PHE A 818 27.60 -33.84 13.16
CA PHE A 818 28.20 -32.57 12.79
C PHE A 818 28.68 -31.79 14.02
N VAL A 819 27.84 -31.69 15.06
CA VAL A 819 28.14 -30.99 16.32
C VAL A 819 29.20 -31.76 17.13
N GLY A 820 29.18 -33.10 17.14
CA GLY A 820 30.23 -33.91 17.77
C GLY A 820 31.62 -33.78 17.11
N LYS A 821 31.71 -33.23 15.89
CA LYS A 821 32.96 -33.05 15.13
C LYS A 821 33.44 -31.60 15.02
N ASN A 822 32.62 -30.64 15.46
CA ASN A 822 32.86 -29.21 15.25
C ASN A 822 32.37 -28.40 16.44
N GLU A 823 33.13 -27.39 16.87
CA GLU A 823 32.58 -26.39 17.77
C GLU A 823 31.50 -25.57 17.06
N VAL A 824 30.32 -25.52 17.66
CA VAL A 824 29.15 -24.81 17.14
C VAL A 824 28.51 -24.02 18.26
N SER A 825 28.33 -22.73 18.05
CA SER A 825 27.58 -21.83 18.95
C SER A 825 26.33 -21.25 18.29
N ALA A 826 26.30 -21.21 16.96
CA ALA A 826 25.09 -20.82 16.22
C ALA A 826 25.04 -21.48 14.83
N ILE A 827 23.82 -21.78 14.40
CA ILE A 827 23.51 -22.39 13.11
C ILE A 827 22.48 -21.52 12.39
N PHE A 828 22.74 -21.21 11.12
CA PHE A 828 21.82 -20.49 10.25
C PHE A 828 21.37 -21.38 9.09
N SER A 829 20.06 -21.66 9.01
CA SER A 829 19.46 -22.47 7.93
C SER A 829 18.36 -21.70 7.18
N ASP A 830 17.74 -22.38 6.23
CA ASP A 830 16.46 -21.97 5.66
C ASP A 830 15.30 -22.35 6.61
N ASN A 831 14.04 -22.24 6.15
CA ASN A 831 12.87 -22.68 6.92
C ASN A 831 12.43 -24.13 6.60
N GLY A 832 13.38 -25.02 6.30
CA GLY A 832 13.10 -26.44 6.12
C GLY A 832 12.46 -27.06 7.36
N SER A 833 11.37 -27.82 7.17
CA SER A 833 10.71 -28.62 8.21
C SER A 833 11.65 -29.59 8.94
N GLU A 834 12.68 -30.03 8.24
CA GLU A 834 13.82 -30.83 8.67
C GLU A 834 14.67 -30.16 9.74
N PHE A 835 14.75 -28.83 9.78
CA PHE A 835 15.56 -28.06 10.73
C PHE A 835 14.74 -27.43 11.86
N ILE A 836 13.42 -27.31 11.70
CA ILE A 836 12.49 -26.70 12.67
C ILE A 836 11.55 -27.77 13.27
N ASN A 837 12.11 -28.94 13.59
CA ASN A 837 11.40 -29.99 14.30
C ASN A 837 11.84 -30.01 15.76
N LYS A 838 10.94 -30.41 16.66
CA LYS A 838 11.17 -30.42 18.11
C LYS A 838 12.45 -31.13 18.52
N SER A 839 12.80 -32.26 17.90
CA SER A 839 13.97 -33.04 18.28
C SER A 839 15.28 -32.31 17.95
N VAL A 840 15.32 -31.60 16.82
CA VAL A 840 16.45 -30.73 16.43
C VAL A 840 16.48 -29.45 17.29
N GLU A 841 15.34 -28.83 17.57
CA GLU A 841 15.26 -27.66 18.47
C GLU A 841 15.72 -28.01 19.89
N SER A 842 15.24 -29.12 20.47
CA SER A 842 15.65 -29.58 21.81
C SER A 842 17.13 -29.94 21.88
N PHE A 843 17.66 -30.59 20.85
CA PHE A 843 19.10 -30.87 20.75
C PHE A 843 19.94 -29.58 20.71
N PHE A 844 19.50 -28.56 19.96
CA PHE A 844 20.18 -27.26 19.94
C PHE A 844 20.09 -26.53 21.28
N ASP A 845 18.93 -26.53 21.94
CA ASP A 845 18.76 -25.92 23.27
C ASP A 845 19.64 -26.60 24.33
N GLU A 846 19.69 -27.94 24.35
CA GLU A 846 20.55 -28.74 25.23
C GLU A 846 22.05 -28.41 25.05
N HIS A 847 22.48 -28.24 23.80
CA HIS A 847 23.88 -27.92 23.46
C HIS A 847 24.16 -26.41 23.47
N SER A 848 23.23 -25.56 23.93
CA SER A 848 23.36 -24.09 23.93
C SER A 848 23.64 -23.47 22.54
N ILE A 849 23.17 -24.12 21.47
CA ILE A 849 23.37 -23.70 20.07
C ILE A 849 22.24 -22.76 19.64
N SER A 850 22.58 -21.53 19.26
CA SER A 850 21.59 -20.56 18.76
C SER A 850 21.20 -20.87 17.30
N HIS A 851 19.97 -21.32 17.06
CA HIS A 851 19.44 -21.56 15.72
C HIS A 851 18.73 -20.31 15.16
N GLY A 852 19.02 -19.93 13.91
CA GLY A 852 18.51 -18.71 13.28
C GLY A 852 18.09 -18.89 11.83
N ASN A 853 16.81 -18.64 11.53
CA ASN A 853 16.25 -18.87 10.20
C ASN A 853 16.37 -17.65 9.28
N SER A 854 16.75 -17.91 8.02
CA SER A 854 16.64 -16.95 6.92
C SER A 854 15.22 -16.86 6.35
N ILE A 855 14.82 -15.72 5.76
CA ILE A 855 13.48 -15.57 5.15
C ILE A 855 13.48 -16.24 3.76
N ALA A 856 12.48 -17.07 3.48
CA ALA A 856 12.28 -17.66 2.16
C ALA A 856 12.15 -16.55 1.09
N GLY A 857 13.17 -16.42 0.23
CA GLY A 857 13.27 -15.40 -0.81
C GLY A 857 14.36 -14.33 -0.59
N ASP A 858 15.07 -14.31 0.55
CA ASP A 858 16.25 -13.46 0.75
C ASP A 858 17.56 -14.25 0.64
N HIS A 859 17.98 -14.50 -0.60
CA HIS A 859 19.22 -15.20 -0.94
C HIS A 859 20.51 -14.50 -0.45
N THR A 860 20.43 -13.31 0.16
CA THR A 860 21.64 -12.61 0.62
C THR A 860 22.19 -13.15 1.94
N VAL A 861 21.37 -13.85 2.74
CA VAL A 861 21.77 -14.40 4.05
C VAL A 861 22.48 -15.75 3.93
N LEU A 862 22.12 -16.59 2.95
CA LEU A 862 22.71 -17.93 2.74
C LEU A 862 23.77 -18.00 1.62
N GLY A 863 24.17 -16.87 1.03
CA GLY A 863 25.06 -16.85 -0.14
C GLY A 863 26.45 -17.50 0.02
N LYS A 864 26.87 -17.87 1.23
CA LYS A 864 28.10 -18.66 1.45
C LYS A 864 27.84 -20.15 1.28
N ILE A 865 26.76 -20.67 1.86
CA ILE A 865 26.38 -22.08 1.67
C ILE A 865 25.94 -22.35 0.22
N ASP A 866 25.22 -21.42 -0.42
CA ASP A 866 24.91 -21.51 -1.86
C ASP A 866 26.17 -21.67 -2.72
N ARG A 867 27.19 -20.85 -2.44
CA ARG A 867 28.49 -20.90 -3.15
C ARG A 867 29.22 -22.21 -2.85
N PHE A 868 29.19 -22.68 -1.61
CA PHE A 868 29.80 -23.94 -1.19
C PHE A 868 29.16 -25.15 -1.88
N ILE A 869 27.83 -25.25 -1.85
CA ILE A 869 27.04 -26.26 -2.56
C ILE A 869 27.43 -26.31 -4.04
N ARG A 870 27.47 -25.16 -4.72
CA ARG A 870 27.87 -25.07 -6.12
C ARG A 870 29.31 -25.58 -6.36
N THR A 871 30.23 -25.27 -5.46
CA THR A 871 31.63 -25.74 -5.56
C THR A 871 31.75 -27.26 -5.36
N ILE A 872 31.07 -27.82 -4.35
CA ILE A 872 31.07 -29.28 -4.12
C ILE A 872 30.40 -30.02 -5.27
N LYS A 873 29.25 -29.56 -5.76
CA LYS A 873 28.62 -30.12 -6.96
C LYS A 873 29.55 -30.10 -8.17
N SER A 874 30.27 -29.00 -8.41
CA SER A 874 31.24 -28.91 -9.51
C SER A 874 32.41 -29.91 -9.38
N LYS A 875 32.93 -30.12 -8.16
CA LYS A 875 33.96 -31.15 -7.90
C LYS A 875 33.39 -32.56 -8.12
N LEU A 876 32.20 -32.86 -7.59
CA LEU A 876 31.52 -34.15 -7.78
C LEU A 876 31.23 -34.45 -9.26
N THR A 877 30.88 -33.45 -10.09
CA THR A 877 30.71 -33.65 -11.55
C THR A 877 32.02 -34.10 -12.20
N LYS A 878 33.14 -33.44 -11.87
CA LYS A 878 34.47 -33.79 -12.42
C LYS A 878 34.91 -35.18 -11.94
N MET A 879 34.73 -35.48 -10.65
CA MET A 879 34.98 -36.82 -10.11
C MET A 879 34.13 -37.87 -10.82
N LYS A 880 32.83 -37.62 -11.05
CA LYS A 880 31.95 -38.56 -11.78
C LYS A 880 32.42 -38.82 -13.22
N GLN A 881 33.06 -37.84 -13.87
CA GLN A 881 33.66 -38.04 -15.20
C GLN A 881 34.93 -38.89 -15.15
N ILE A 882 35.79 -38.68 -14.15
CA ILE A 882 37.09 -39.36 -14.00
C ILE A 882 36.91 -40.80 -13.47
N ILE A 883 36.34 -40.95 -12.26
CA ILE A 883 36.21 -42.25 -11.58
C ILE A 883 34.87 -42.97 -11.85
N ARG A 884 34.01 -42.41 -12.72
CA ARG A 884 32.78 -43.03 -13.26
C ARG A 884 31.83 -43.66 -12.22
N PHE A 885 31.76 -43.10 -11.01
CA PHE A 885 30.89 -43.63 -9.95
C PHE A 885 29.40 -43.56 -10.32
N LYS A 886 28.67 -44.67 -10.09
CA LYS A 886 27.22 -44.77 -10.36
C LYS A 886 26.35 -44.10 -9.29
N LYS A 887 26.75 -44.17 -8.01
CA LYS A 887 26.05 -43.58 -6.85
C LYS A 887 27.04 -42.82 -5.97
N LEU A 888 26.60 -41.68 -5.42
CA LEU A 888 27.40 -40.94 -4.45
C LEU A 888 27.50 -41.70 -3.12
N THR A 889 28.73 -41.98 -2.69
CA THR A 889 29.03 -42.56 -1.37
C THR A 889 29.61 -41.49 -0.43
N GLN A 890 29.58 -41.75 0.88
CA GLN A 890 30.21 -40.84 1.85
C GLN A 890 31.71 -40.70 1.61
N SER A 891 32.41 -41.74 1.13
CA SER A 891 33.84 -41.66 0.82
C SER A 891 34.15 -40.64 -0.28
N ILE A 892 33.39 -40.67 -1.39
CA ILE A 892 33.56 -39.73 -2.51
C ILE A 892 33.20 -38.30 -2.07
N LEU A 893 32.17 -38.15 -1.23
CA LEU A 893 31.82 -36.86 -0.65
C LEU A 893 32.93 -36.34 0.29
N ASN A 894 33.50 -37.19 1.14
CA ASN A 894 34.61 -36.85 2.01
C ASN A 894 35.83 -36.39 1.21
N GLU A 895 36.17 -37.06 0.11
CA GLU A 895 37.26 -36.65 -0.78
C GLU A 895 37.01 -35.27 -1.40
N ALA A 896 35.79 -35.02 -1.92
CA ALA A 896 35.41 -33.71 -2.46
C ALA A 896 35.47 -32.58 -1.41
N ILE A 897 35.12 -32.89 -0.16
CA ILE A 897 35.16 -31.97 0.98
C ILE A 897 36.60 -31.73 1.47
N ALA A 898 37.42 -32.77 1.59
CA ALA A 898 38.84 -32.66 1.95
C ALA A 898 39.61 -31.85 0.90
N ASN A 899 39.38 -32.15 -0.38
CA ASN A 899 39.95 -31.39 -1.49
C ASN A 899 39.49 -29.92 -1.46
N TYR A 900 38.22 -29.63 -1.13
CA TYR A 900 37.73 -28.26 -0.94
C TYR A 900 38.37 -27.54 0.27
N ASN A 901 38.51 -28.22 1.41
CA ASN A 901 39.03 -27.67 2.67
C ASN A 901 40.54 -27.41 2.61
N ASN A 902 41.26 -28.14 1.76
CA ASN A 902 42.71 -28.00 1.56
C ASN A 902 43.08 -27.28 0.24
N THR A 903 42.10 -26.84 -0.56
CA THR A 903 42.36 -25.91 -1.69
C THR A 903 42.56 -24.50 -1.13
N HIS A 904 43.45 -23.68 -1.70
CA HIS A 904 43.57 -22.27 -1.34
C HIS A 904 42.36 -21.44 -1.84
N HIS A 905 41.77 -20.61 -0.97
CA HIS A 905 40.62 -19.77 -1.30
C HIS A 905 40.99 -18.30 -1.31
N SER A 906 40.94 -17.66 -2.48
CA SER A 906 41.15 -16.20 -2.64
C SER A 906 40.16 -15.33 -1.84
N ALA A 907 39.05 -15.89 -1.35
CA ALA A 907 38.10 -15.19 -0.49
C ALA A 907 38.55 -15.07 0.98
N ILE A 908 39.49 -15.90 1.43
CA ILE A 908 40.05 -15.91 2.80
C ILE A 908 41.58 -15.85 2.84
N ASN A 909 42.24 -15.88 1.66
CA ASN A 909 43.69 -15.88 1.47
C ASN A 909 44.45 -16.97 2.25
N ALA A 910 43.80 -18.13 2.36
CA ALA A 910 44.29 -19.35 3.02
C ALA A 910 43.44 -20.54 2.53
N THR A 911 43.79 -21.76 2.93
CA THR A 911 42.88 -22.91 2.87
C THR A 911 41.84 -22.82 4.01
N PRO A 912 40.62 -23.36 3.82
CA PRO A 912 39.64 -23.45 4.90
C PRO A 912 40.12 -24.22 6.15
N SER A 913 41.00 -25.21 5.98
CA SER A 913 41.63 -25.95 7.07
C SER A 913 42.53 -25.06 7.94
N GLU A 914 43.42 -24.26 7.34
CA GLU A 914 44.32 -23.33 8.06
C GLU A 914 43.56 -22.24 8.84
N MET A 915 42.31 -21.97 8.43
CA MET A 915 41.44 -20.98 9.06
C MET A 915 40.49 -21.56 10.12
N ARG A 916 40.51 -22.88 10.40
CA ARG A 916 39.68 -23.50 11.45
C ARG A 916 39.92 -22.80 12.81
N GLY A 917 38.84 -22.47 13.52
CA GLY A 917 38.88 -21.71 14.79
C GLY A 917 39.26 -20.23 14.66
N LYS A 918 39.69 -19.74 13.49
CA LYS A 918 40.11 -18.35 13.29
C LYS A 918 38.94 -17.49 12.80
N VAL A 919 38.81 -16.30 13.39
CA VAL A 919 37.95 -15.23 12.87
C VAL A 919 38.68 -14.51 11.73
N MET A 920 37.98 -14.20 10.64
CA MET A 920 38.54 -13.36 9.58
C MET A 920 38.68 -11.91 10.05
N LEU A 921 39.81 -11.61 10.69
CA LEU A 921 40.12 -10.26 11.16
C LEU A 921 40.05 -9.25 10.00
N ASP A 922 40.43 -9.59 8.77
CA ASP A 922 40.29 -8.71 7.61
C ASP A 922 38.84 -8.40 7.21
N ASP A 923 37.89 -9.31 7.34
CA ASP A 923 36.47 -9.01 7.04
C ASP A 923 35.82 -8.24 8.21
N VAL A 924 36.26 -8.49 9.45
CA VAL A 924 35.90 -7.72 10.65
C VAL A 924 36.53 -6.33 10.62
N GLU A 925 37.74 -6.19 10.12
CA GLU A 925 38.46 -4.93 10.02
C GLU A 925 38.07 -4.17 8.74
N TYR A 926 37.72 -4.85 7.65
CA TYR A 926 36.98 -4.24 6.55
C TYR A 926 35.64 -3.69 7.06
N LYS A 927 34.90 -4.43 7.89
CA LYS A 927 33.73 -3.88 8.62
C LYS A 927 34.11 -2.65 9.46
N LYS A 928 35.16 -2.71 10.30
CA LYS A 928 35.61 -1.56 11.13
C LYS A 928 36.06 -0.37 10.29
N ARG A 929 36.79 -0.57 9.18
CA ARG A 929 37.25 0.46 8.22
C ARG A 929 36.11 1.01 7.37
N LEU A 930 35.10 0.20 7.02
CA LEU A 930 33.87 0.65 6.35
C LEU A 930 33.01 1.48 7.30
N VAL A 931 32.89 1.07 8.57
CA VAL A 931 32.27 1.85 9.65
C VAL A 931 33.06 3.14 9.91
N LYS A 932 34.39 3.10 9.99
CA LYS A 932 35.25 4.28 10.18
C LYS A 932 35.16 5.23 8.98
N ARG A 933 35.15 4.72 7.74
CA ARG A 933 34.84 5.51 6.52
C ARG A 933 33.43 6.08 6.52
N LEU A 934 32.45 5.35 7.04
CA LEU A 934 31.08 5.85 7.18
C LEU A 934 30.99 7.02 8.16
N ILE A 935 31.74 6.95 9.26
CA ILE A 935 31.89 8.01 10.26
C ILE A 935 32.72 9.21 9.71
N THR A 936 33.75 9.00 8.88
CA THR A 936 34.49 10.13 8.28
C THR A 936 33.83 10.74 7.05
N THR A 937 33.06 9.98 6.22
CA THR A 937 32.35 10.61 5.10
C THR A 937 31.16 11.47 5.53
N SER A 938 30.71 11.40 6.79
CA SER A 938 29.72 12.36 7.32
C SER A 938 30.35 13.72 7.69
N HIS A 939 31.68 13.77 7.89
CA HIS A 939 32.40 14.98 8.26
C HIS A 939 32.83 15.84 7.07
N GLN A 940 33.13 15.23 5.91
CA GLN A 940 33.52 15.94 4.67
C GLN A 940 32.34 16.37 3.78
N GLY A 941 31.10 16.31 4.30
CA GLY A 941 29.88 16.73 3.62
C GLY A 941 29.09 17.78 4.38
N ARG A 942 29.76 18.57 5.23
CA ARG A 942 29.22 19.80 5.83
C ARG A 942 29.11 20.90 4.78
#